data_AF-A0A7N6APT4-F1
#
_entry.id   AF-A0A7N6APT4-F1
#
_cell.length_a   1.000
_cell.length_b   1.000
_cell.length_c   1.000
_cell.angle_alpha   90.00
_cell.angle_beta   90.00
_cell.angle_gamma   90.00
#
_symmetry.space_group_name_H-M   'P 1'
#
loop_
_entity.id
_entity.type
_entity.pdbx_description
1 polymer ?
#
loop_
_entity_poly.entity_id
_entity_poly.type
_entity_poly.pdbx_seq_one_letter_code
_entity_poly.pdbx_strand_id
1 'polypeptide(L)'
;SQHQAKDLGLSPVSSTVMVRGKKRRRQQTMLVVKSVSKEAACGLLWMLQINTVLKGDFNAQRRSLRMKKKRMSKESRIQDQLLQNSAELSPPSDSGVPSRRSKSIYTPLEQQVIQLKQQHRDVLLAVECGYKYRFFGEDAEIAAKELNIICHLDHNFMTCSIPTHRLFVHVRRLVSHGHKVGVVKQTETSAIKASGANRNNLFTRQLSALYTKSTLVGEDVNPVCRLGDVEEGGSGDVVLDPPDSFLLCISENWDKLKKQLTVGLVAVQPSTGDVLLDCFPDGQSRSELEGRVLKINPVEILVPSDLSEQTHRLLQSITNASTQADDRVRVEKRDSAQFEFASAMSTVTEFYCNTQEKDSRSLSSVASFESPVICCLGPLIRYLQEFSLERVLMSESSFRRLSCELDGMILSAATLRNLEILNNQTDGGVRGSLLWVLDHTRTPFGRRLIRKWVSQPLTDPQSISQRQDAVQEILESDSLTLISIRSLMSHLPDLERGICSIYHKKSSTQEFYLISCSLSRLGLELQALLPAIQSQINSALLRGLLLDTPDLLAPAHSFLKVLNEKAAKSGNKTELFSDLSGFPVLQERTEQIQTVLNEIQDHRKEIRMKLKAPALDYTTVSGQEFLIEVKNSLSSTVPPDWVKISCTKAVSRYHSPFLVERYKKLLQLREQLLLDCQREWTNFLEQFGEHYHTMKRAISHLATMDCLFSLAEVAKQGDYCRPEVCQSQPQIIIREGRHPAIDLLMGEHNQYVANHTELQGDGRRTMIITGPNMGGKSSYIRQVALICIMAQMGSYVPASEAQLGVLDGIYTRMGASDNIYKGRSTFMEELTEASEIISRATERSLVILDELGRGTSTHDGIAIAYATLEYFIRDVKALTLFVTHYPPLCELERVYPQQVTNYHMSFLLNEPDVAADTDGMYEEVQPEFITFLYQLTEGAAGRSYGLNVARLADIPDSILHSAARKSRELESMVNTRSNILFGNLKAYHTVLYCTLGMHHLFYK
;
A
#
# COMPACT_ATOMS: atom_id res chain seq x y z
N SER A 1 -30.59 43.57 19.51
CA SER A 1 -30.50 44.95 20.07
C SER A 1 -30.08 45.89 18.95
N GLN A 2 -30.94 46.90 18.65
CA GLN A 2 -30.71 48.25 18.05
C GLN A 2 -29.59 48.43 16.99
N HIS A 3 -29.72 49.08 15.83
CA HIS A 3 -30.70 49.95 15.13
C HIS A 3 -30.23 49.99 13.64
N GLN A 4 -31.08 49.81 12.61
CA GLN A 4 -31.77 50.84 11.78
C GLN A 4 -30.88 51.98 11.22
N ALA A 5 -30.98 52.51 9.99
CA ALA A 5 -31.96 52.40 8.90
C ALA A 5 -31.47 53.17 7.65
N LYS A 6 -32.06 52.86 6.47
CA LYS A 6 -32.69 53.77 5.47
C LYS A 6 -32.91 52.99 4.17
N ASP A 7 -34.07 52.37 3.93
CA ASP A 7 -35.39 52.90 3.50
C ASP A 7 -35.43 53.66 2.16
N LEU A 8 -36.19 53.07 1.24
CA LEU A 8 -37.26 53.61 0.36
C LEU A 8 -37.39 52.63 -0.83
N GLY A 9 -38.38 51.73 -0.96
CA GLY A 9 -39.76 51.75 -0.49
C GLY A 9 -40.66 52.41 -1.53
N LEU A 10 -41.37 51.60 -2.35
CA LEU A 10 -42.79 51.74 -2.75
C LEU A 10 -43.13 50.87 -3.97
N SER A 11 -43.85 49.77 -3.71
CA SER A 11 -44.88 49.21 -4.59
C SER A 11 -46.22 49.95 -4.27
N PRO A 12 -47.31 49.88 -5.08
CA PRO A 12 -48.15 48.67 -5.11
C PRO A 12 -48.99 48.37 -6.40
N VAL A 13 -49.32 47.09 -6.57
CA VAL A 13 -50.65 46.50 -6.85
C VAL A 13 -51.45 46.85 -8.13
N SER A 14 -51.53 45.80 -8.97
CA SER A 14 -52.68 45.14 -9.64
C SER A 14 -53.51 45.76 -10.79
N SER A 15 -53.65 44.90 -11.81
CA SER A 15 -54.91 44.40 -12.39
C SER A 15 -55.27 44.80 -13.84
N THR A 16 -55.47 43.74 -14.65
CA THR A 16 -56.53 43.59 -15.67
C THR A 16 -56.27 44.00 -17.13
N VAL A 17 -55.99 42.96 -17.93
CA VAL A 17 -56.62 42.60 -19.23
C VAL A 17 -56.23 43.34 -20.53
N MET A 18 -55.74 42.49 -21.45
CA MET A 18 -55.92 42.44 -22.91
C MET A 18 -56.31 43.71 -23.67
N VAL A 19 -55.56 44.01 -24.74
CA VAL A 19 -55.96 43.71 -26.15
C VAL A 19 -54.95 44.35 -27.13
N ARG A 20 -54.57 43.58 -28.18
CA ARG A 20 -53.92 43.97 -29.47
C ARG A 20 -52.45 44.43 -29.39
N GLY A 21 -51.44 43.69 -29.87
CA GLY A 21 -51.43 42.69 -30.94
C GLY A 21 -51.49 43.35 -32.33
N LYS A 22 -50.32 43.71 -32.91
CA LYS A 22 -49.98 43.60 -34.36
C LYS A 22 -48.72 44.35 -34.86
N LYS A 23 -47.93 45.07 -34.05
CA LYS A 23 -46.76 45.81 -34.56
C LYS A 23 -45.35 45.29 -34.22
N ARG A 24 -45.19 44.27 -33.37
CA ARG A 24 -43.85 43.73 -33.01
C ARG A 24 -43.34 42.55 -33.85
N ARG A 25 -44.18 41.93 -34.68
CA ARG A 25 -43.81 40.70 -35.42
C ARG A 25 -43.01 40.89 -36.71
N ARG A 26 -42.77 42.12 -37.20
CA ARG A 26 -41.99 42.36 -38.45
C ARG A 26 -40.54 42.78 -38.24
N GLN A 27 -40.15 43.26 -37.06
CA GLN A 27 -38.75 43.62 -36.76
C GLN A 27 -37.93 42.45 -36.19
N GLN A 28 -38.57 41.46 -35.56
CA GLN A 28 -37.87 40.27 -35.04
C GLN A 28 -37.51 39.24 -36.13
N THR A 29 -38.25 39.18 -37.24
CA THR A 29 -38.00 38.20 -38.31
C THR A 29 -36.81 38.56 -39.20
N MET A 30 -36.44 39.84 -39.32
CA MET A 30 -35.28 40.27 -40.13
C MET A 30 -33.93 40.10 -39.41
N LEU A 31 -33.93 40.05 -38.07
CA LEU A 31 -32.74 39.80 -37.26
C LEU A 31 -32.40 38.30 -37.18
N VAL A 32 -33.40 37.42 -37.20
CA VAL A 32 -33.19 35.96 -37.18
C VAL A 32 -32.68 35.43 -38.53
N VAL A 33 -33.07 36.02 -39.67
CA VAL A 33 -32.58 35.57 -40.99
C VAL A 33 -31.10 35.96 -41.22
N LYS A 34 -30.61 37.03 -40.58
CA LYS A 34 -29.20 37.44 -40.66
C LYS A 34 -28.27 36.69 -39.70
N SER A 35 -28.77 36.15 -38.59
CA SER A 35 -27.95 35.30 -37.69
C SER A 35 -27.78 33.88 -38.24
N VAL A 36 -28.84 33.29 -38.80
CA VAL A 36 -28.81 31.93 -39.36
C VAL A 36 -27.88 31.81 -40.58
N SER A 37 -27.75 32.87 -41.38
CA SER A 37 -26.80 32.89 -42.52
C SER A 37 -25.33 32.96 -42.11
N LYS A 38 -25.00 33.51 -40.92
CA LYS A 38 -23.62 33.57 -40.41
C LYS A 38 -23.21 32.26 -39.72
N GLU A 39 -24.13 31.60 -39.03
CA GLU A 39 -23.88 30.30 -38.41
C GLU A 39 -23.71 29.18 -39.45
N ALA A 40 -24.47 29.21 -40.55
CA ALA A 40 -24.31 28.26 -41.64
C ALA A 40 -22.95 28.39 -42.37
N ALA A 41 -22.45 29.63 -42.54
CA ALA A 41 -21.13 29.88 -43.15
C ALA A 41 -19.98 29.46 -42.22
N CYS A 42 -20.13 29.65 -40.91
CA CYS A 42 -19.16 29.17 -39.92
C CYS A 42 -19.12 27.64 -39.82
N GLY A 43 -20.28 26.98 -39.91
CA GLY A 43 -20.37 25.51 -39.92
C GLY A 43 -19.72 24.88 -41.16
N LEU A 44 -19.84 25.51 -42.33
CA LEU A 44 -19.17 25.06 -43.56
C LEU A 44 -17.65 25.21 -43.52
N LEU A 45 -17.14 26.32 -42.95
CA LEU A 45 -15.70 26.49 -42.72
C LEU A 45 -15.14 25.51 -41.70
N TRP A 46 -15.89 25.21 -40.64
CA TRP A 46 -15.49 24.25 -39.62
C TRP A 46 -15.47 22.81 -40.17
N MET A 47 -16.47 22.44 -40.98
CA MET A 47 -16.49 21.15 -41.68
C MET A 47 -15.35 21.00 -42.70
N LEU A 48 -14.98 22.08 -43.41
CA LEU A 48 -13.81 22.08 -44.31
C LEU A 48 -12.50 21.93 -43.54
N GLN A 49 -12.33 22.59 -42.39
CA GLN A 49 -11.16 22.42 -41.53
C GLN A 49 -11.06 21.00 -40.96
N ILE A 50 -12.17 20.43 -40.48
CA ILE A 50 -12.21 19.04 -39.98
C ILE A 50 -11.86 18.05 -41.09
N ASN A 51 -12.39 18.22 -42.30
CA ASN A 51 -12.06 17.34 -43.43
C ASN A 51 -10.58 17.44 -43.85
N THR A 52 -9.96 18.61 -43.66
CA THR A 52 -8.54 18.83 -43.97
C THR A 52 -7.64 18.18 -42.91
N VAL A 53 -8.03 18.26 -41.64
CA VAL A 53 -7.34 17.59 -40.51
C VAL A 53 -7.49 16.07 -40.61
N LEU A 54 -8.69 15.55 -40.87
CA LEU A 54 -8.93 14.12 -41.05
C LEU A 54 -8.19 13.54 -42.26
N LYS A 55 -8.08 14.28 -43.38
CA LYS A 55 -7.23 13.87 -44.52
C LYS A 55 -5.73 13.91 -44.20
N GLY A 56 -5.30 14.82 -43.33
CA GLY A 56 -3.93 14.89 -42.80
C GLY A 56 -3.60 13.66 -41.95
N ASP A 57 -4.48 13.33 -40.99
CA ASP A 57 -4.34 12.18 -40.10
C ASP A 57 -4.43 10.83 -40.85
N PHE A 58 -5.32 10.71 -41.83
CA PHE A 58 -5.44 9.49 -42.63
C PHE A 58 -4.19 9.25 -43.49
N ASN A 59 -3.59 10.31 -44.04
CA ASN A 59 -2.32 10.21 -44.78
C ASN A 59 -1.12 9.95 -43.85
N ALA A 60 -1.12 10.47 -42.63
CA ALA A 60 -0.12 10.18 -41.61
C ALA A 60 -0.20 8.71 -41.15
N GLN A 61 -1.41 8.19 -40.88
CA GLN A 61 -1.63 6.77 -40.59
C GLN A 61 -1.21 5.87 -41.76
N ARG A 62 -1.49 6.24 -43.01
CA ARG A 62 -1.10 5.45 -44.19
C ARG A 62 0.41 5.45 -44.42
N ARG A 63 1.12 6.54 -44.09
CA ARG A 63 2.59 6.61 -44.07
C ARG A 63 3.17 5.76 -42.92
N SER A 64 2.57 5.81 -41.73
CA SER A 64 2.93 4.97 -40.59
C SER A 64 2.77 3.47 -40.90
N LEU A 65 1.64 3.06 -41.49
CA LEU A 65 1.40 1.69 -41.94
C LEU A 65 2.37 1.22 -43.03
N ARG A 66 2.76 2.10 -43.97
CA ARG A 66 3.80 1.79 -44.98
C ARG A 66 5.18 1.64 -44.34
N MET A 67 5.53 2.46 -43.36
CA MET A 67 6.79 2.35 -42.60
C MET A 67 6.80 1.08 -41.73
N LYS A 68 5.66 0.72 -41.12
CA LYS A 68 5.47 -0.51 -40.34
C LYS A 68 5.59 -1.76 -41.21
N LYS A 69 5.02 -1.76 -42.42
CA LYS A 69 5.21 -2.84 -43.42
C LYS A 69 6.66 -2.95 -43.91
N LYS A 70 7.35 -1.82 -44.11
CA LYS A 70 8.79 -1.82 -44.44
C LYS A 70 9.66 -2.31 -43.28
N ARG A 71 9.30 -2.00 -42.01
CA ARG A 71 9.96 -2.51 -40.79
C ARG A 71 9.81 -4.02 -40.65
N MET A 72 8.59 -4.57 -40.75
CA MET A 72 8.40 -6.03 -40.62
C MET A 72 9.12 -6.83 -41.71
N SER A 73 9.21 -6.29 -42.94
CA SER A 73 9.98 -6.92 -44.03
C SER A 73 11.49 -6.83 -43.82
N LYS A 74 11.98 -5.88 -43.01
CA LYS A 74 13.42 -5.71 -42.71
C LYS A 74 13.80 -6.53 -41.48
N GLU A 75 12.92 -6.60 -40.48
CA GLU A 75 13.05 -7.46 -39.28
C GLU A 75 13.02 -8.94 -39.66
N SER A 76 12.12 -9.39 -40.56
CA SER A 76 12.12 -10.79 -41.00
C SER A 76 13.43 -11.17 -41.71
N ARG A 77 13.99 -10.27 -42.54
CA ARG A 77 15.28 -10.47 -43.20
C ARG A 77 16.47 -10.50 -42.24
N ILE A 78 16.40 -9.75 -41.14
CA ILE A 78 17.42 -9.74 -40.08
C ILE A 78 17.33 -11.03 -39.26
N GLN A 79 16.12 -11.51 -39.00
CA GLN A 79 15.88 -12.77 -38.27
C GLN A 79 16.34 -13.99 -39.08
N ASP A 80 16.12 -13.99 -40.41
CA ASP A 80 16.63 -15.02 -41.32
C ASP A 80 18.16 -15.00 -41.44
N GLN A 81 18.80 -13.81 -41.43
CA GLN A 81 20.27 -13.69 -41.39
C GLN A 81 20.89 -14.10 -40.05
N LEU A 82 20.18 -13.92 -38.94
CA LEU A 82 20.63 -14.35 -37.61
C LEU A 82 20.48 -15.86 -37.41
N LEU A 83 19.44 -16.47 -37.99
CA LEU A 83 19.24 -17.93 -37.99
C LEU A 83 20.29 -18.64 -38.86
N GLN A 84 20.65 -18.10 -40.04
CA GLN A 84 21.70 -18.69 -40.89
C GLN A 84 23.10 -18.67 -40.25
N ASN A 85 23.41 -17.66 -39.42
CA ASN A 85 24.69 -17.59 -38.71
C ASN A 85 24.76 -18.48 -37.45
N SER A 86 23.64 -19.08 -37.03
CA SER A 86 23.58 -19.95 -35.83
C SER A 86 23.78 -21.44 -36.13
N ALA A 87 23.85 -21.84 -37.41
CA ALA A 87 23.86 -23.24 -37.83
C ALA A 87 25.25 -23.84 -38.14
N GLU A 88 26.36 -23.11 -38.01
CA GLU A 88 27.71 -23.63 -38.24
C GLU A 88 28.66 -23.29 -37.10
N LEU A 89 28.70 -24.10 -36.04
CA LEU A 89 29.79 -24.11 -35.06
C LEU A 89 30.01 -25.55 -34.54
N SER A 90 30.79 -26.33 -35.28
CA SER A 90 31.65 -27.40 -34.76
C SER A 90 33.11 -26.94 -34.88
N PRO A 91 34.01 -27.31 -33.95
CA PRO A 91 35.32 -26.67 -33.88
C PRO A 91 36.32 -27.31 -34.85
N PRO A 92 37.13 -26.52 -35.58
CA PRO A 92 38.42 -26.99 -36.02
C PRO A 92 39.56 -26.24 -35.31
N SER A 93 40.61 -27.01 -35.12
CA SER A 93 41.92 -26.72 -34.52
C SER A 93 42.69 -25.58 -35.20
N ASP A 94 43.55 -24.97 -34.37
CA ASP A 94 44.65 -24.05 -34.65
C ASP A 94 45.21 -24.05 -36.10
N SER A 95 45.14 -22.89 -36.75
CA SER A 95 46.24 -22.38 -37.58
C SER A 95 46.00 -20.89 -37.91
N GLY A 96 47.03 -20.07 -37.69
CA GLY A 96 46.95 -18.61 -37.78
C GLY A 96 46.97 -18.07 -39.21
N VAL A 97 46.02 -17.18 -39.51
CA VAL A 97 46.12 -16.10 -40.51
C VAL A 97 45.23 -14.93 -40.03
N PRO A 98 45.66 -13.65 -40.07
CA PRO A 98 44.87 -12.54 -39.55
C PRO A 98 43.73 -12.17 -40.51
N SER A 99 42.48 -12.42 -40.11
CA SER A 99 41.30 -11.98 -40.87
C SER A 99 41.03 -10.48 -40.65
N ARG A 100 40.75 -9.79 -41.75
CA ARG A 100 40.37 -8.36 -41.78
C ARG A 100 39.13 -8.14 -40.92
N ARG A 101 39.25 -7.41 -39.80
CA ARG A 101 38.12 -7.01 -38.94
C ARG A 101 37.08 -6.23 -39.77
N SER A 102 35.89 -6.79 -39.93
CA SER A 102 34.71 -6.05 -40.36
C SER A 102 34.42 -4.96 -39.32
N LYS A 103 34.32 -3.69 -39.74
CA LYS A 103 33.94 -2.60 -38.83
C LYS A 103 32.48 -2.82 -38.44
N SER A 104 32.24 -3.13 -37.16
CA SER A 104 30.90 -3.17 -36.57
C SER A 104 30.19 -1.84 -36.80
N ILE A 105 28.91 -1.91 -37.19
CA ILE A 105 28.03 -0.74 -37.44
C ILE A 105 27.73 0.03 -36.14
N TYR A 106 27.85 -0.65 -34.99
CA TYR A 106 27.57 -0.10 -33.67
C TYR A 106 28.79 0.59 -33.06
N THR A 107 28.57 1.72 -32.40
CA THR A 107 29.61 2.38 -31.60
C THR A 107 30.04 1.48 -30.43
N PRO A 108 31.24 1.67 -29.85
CA PRO A 108 31.69 0.88 -28.71
C PRO A 108 30.72 0.94 -27.50
N LEU A 109 30.07 2.08 -27.26
CA LEU A 109 29.07 2.21 -26.20
C LEU A 109 27.80 1.43 -26.52
N GLU A 110 27.32 1.52 -27.76
CA GLU A 110 26.15 0.75 -28.21
C GLU A 110 26.38 -0.76 -28.11
N GLN A 111 27.59 -1.25 -28.42
CA GLN A 111 27.93 -2.66 -28.24
C GLN A 111 27.87 -3.10 -26.78
N GLN A 112 28.38 -2.27 -25.86
CA GLN A 112 28.30 -2.52 -24.43
C GLN A 112 26.84 -2.53 -23.93
N VAL A 113 26.01 -1.61 -24.43
CA VAL A 113 24.57 -1.54 -24.10
C VAL A 113 23.82 -2.76 -24.62
N ILE A 114 24.12 -3.22 -25.85
CA ILE A 114 23.52 -4.43 -26.41
C ILE A 114 23.86 -5.65 -25.55
N GLN A 115 25.12 -5.78 -25.11
CA GLN A 115 25.54 -6.88 -24.23
C GLN A 115 24.80 -6.85 -22.88
N LEU A 116 24.71 -5.69 -22.24
CA LEU A 116 23.99 -5.53 -20.97
C LEU A 116 22.49 -5.83 -21.14
N LYS A 117 21.86 -5.36 -22.23
CA LYS A 117 20.44 -5.59 -22.51
C LYS A 117 20.14 -7.05 -22.85
N GLN A 118 21.08 -7.78 -23.45
CA GLN A 118 20.93 -9.21 -23.72
C GLN A 118 20.86 -10.04 -22.43
N GLN A 119 21.61 -9.62 -21.39
CA GLN A 119 21.60 -10.24 -20.07
C GLN A 119 20.34 -9.85 -19.26
N HIS A 120 19.81 -8.65 -19.49
CA HIS A 120 18.68 -8.09 -18.73
C HIS A 120 17.56 -7.58 -19.65
N ARG A 121 16.88 -8.50 -20.37
CA ARG A 121 15.92 -8.13 -21.42
C ARG A 121 14.67 -7.43 -20.90
N ASP A 122 14.21 -7.81 -19.72
CA ASP A 122 13.01 -7.30 -19.04
C ASP A 122 13.27 -6.05 -18.18
N VAL A 123 14.53 -5.57 -18.13
CA VAL A 123 14.96 -4.44 -17.31
C VAL A 123 15.15 -3.19 -18.17
N LEU A 124 14.59 -2.06 -17.75
CA LEU A 124 14.82 -0.75 -18.34
C LEU A 124 16.16 -0.20 -17.82
N LEU A 125 17.16 -0.03 -18.69
CA LEU A 125 18.53 0.29 -18.29
C LEU A 125 18.83 1.80 -18.32
N ALA A 126 19.15 2.37 -17.16
CA ALA A 126 19.72 3.70 -17.02
C ALA A 126 21.25 3.60 -17.03
N VAL A 127 21.89 4.01 -18.12
CA VAL A 127 23.34 3.82 -18.33
C VAL A 127 24.12 5.10 -18.07
N GLU A 128 25.04 5.08 -17.09
CA GLU A 128 25.87 6.22 -16.72
C GLU A 128 26.86 6.59 -17.85
N CYS A 129 26.78 7.82 -18.31
CA CYS A 129 27.58 8.38 -19.39
C CYS A 129 28.11 9.77 -18.98
N GLY A 130 29.18 9.78 -18.17
CA GLY A 130 29.72 11.00 -17.60
C GLY A 130 28.75 11.57 -16.55
N TYR A 131 28.35 12.84 -16.70
CA TYR A 131 27.49 13.54 -15.74
C TYR A 131 25.98 13.28 -15.91
N LYS A 132 25.59 12.28 -16.72
CA LYS A 132 24.18 11.97 -17.03
C LYS A 132 23.96 10.48 -17.25
N TYR A 133 22.73 10.02 -17.01
CA TYR A 133 22.24 8.70 -17.43
C TYR A 133 21.58 8.79 -18.80
N ARG A 134 21.84 7.79 -19.65
CA ARG A 134 21.25 7.65 -20.99
C ARG A 134 20.43 6.36 -21.06
N PHE A 135 19.32 6.43 -21.77
CA PHE A 135 18.49 5.28 -22.16
C PHE A 135 18.64 5.04 -23.66
N PHE A 136 18.49 3.80 -24.11
CA PHE A 136 18.72 3.42 -25.52
C PHE A 136 17.58 2.53 -26.07
N GLY A 137 17.20 2.76 -27.32
CA GLY A 137 16.22 1.92 -28.03
C GLY A 137 14.82 2.02 -27.41
N GLU A 138 14.20 0.86 -27.17
CA GLU A 138 12.87 0.75 -26.55
C GLU A 138 12.84 1.38 -25.15
N ASP A 139 13.92 1.23 -24.36
CA ASP A 139 14.02 1.83 -23.02
C ASP A 139 13.93 3.35 -23.09
N ALA A 140 14.48 3.97 -24.15
CA ALA A 140 14.41 5.41 -24.35
C ALA A 140 13.01 5.89 -24.75
N GLU A 141 12.27 5.09 -25.53
CA GLU A 141 10.89 5.39 -25.91
C GLU A 141 9.95 5.29 -24.70
N ILE A 142 10.11 4.26 -23.87
CA ILE A 142 9.37 4.09 -22.61
C ILE A 142 9.71 5.25 -21.66
N ALA A 143 11.00 5.50 -21.40
CA ALA A 143 11.43 6.57 -20.51
C ALA A 143 10.93 7.95 -20.99
N ALA A 144 10.91 8.20 -22.29
CA ALA A 144 10.39 9.45 -22.83
C ALA A 144 8.89 9.64 -22.60
N LYS A 145 8.11 8.58 -22.79
CA LYS A 145 6.67 8.58 -22.54
C LYS A 145 6.34 8.77 -21.07
N GLU A 146 6.96 7.99 -20.18
CA GLU A 146 6.60 8.00 -18.75
C GLU A 146 7.24 9.17 -17.98
N LEU A 147 8.42 9.65 -18.40
CA LEU A 147 9.11 10.78 -17.76
C LEU A 147 8.79 12.13 -18.38
N ASN A 148 8.05 12.18 -19.49
CA ASN A 148 7.79 13.38 -20.29
C ASN A 148 9.09 14.08 -20.75
N ILE A 149 10.05 13.31 -21.27
CA ILE A 149 11.32 13.81 -21.79
C ILE A 149 11.45 13.56 -23.30
N ILE A 150 12.31 14.34 -23.97
CA ILE A 150 12.48 14.24 -25.42
C ILE A 150 13.34 13.01 -25.78
N CYS A 151 12.84 12.19 -26.70
CA CYS A 151 13.57 11.09 -27.33
C CYS A 151 13.88 11.42 -28.79
N HIS A 152 15.11 11.17 -29.22
CA HIS A 152 15.55 11.38 -30.61
C HIS A 152 16.46 10.25 -31.07
N LEU A 153 16.54 10.03 -32.38
CA LEU A 153 17.46 9.07 -32.96
C LEU A 153 18.89 9.61 -32.87
N ASP A 154 19.77 8.90 -32.15
CA ASP A 154 21.19 9.17 -32.09
C ASP A 154 21.95 7.92 -32.56
N HIS A 155 22.69 8.04 -33.67
CA HIS A 155 23.31 6.92 -34.37
C HIS A 155 22.30 5.80 -34.71
N ASN A 156 22.33 4.66 -34.01
CA ASN A 156 21.52 3.50 -34.32
C ASN A 156 20.29 3.35 -33.39
N PHE A 157 20.22 4.10 -32.28
CA PHE A 157 19.18 3.93 -31.26
C PHE A 157 18.44 5.24 -30.95
N MET A 158 17.15 5.10 -30.62
CA MET A 158 16.41 6.16 -29.93
C MET A 158 17.07 6.42 -28.57
N THR A 159 17.28 7.68 -28.21
CA THR A 159 18.00 8.06 -27.00
C THR A 159 17.31 9.23 -26.30
N CYS A 160 17.24 9.14 -24.97
CA CYS A 160 16.93 10.23 -24.05
C CYS A 160 17.91 10.20 -22.87
N SER A 161 17.97 11.28 -22.09
CA SER A 161 18.93 11.39 -20.99
C SER A 161 18.44 12.23 -19.82
N ILE A 162 18.92 11.91 -18.62
CA ILE A 162 18.64 12.60 -17.36
C ILE A 162 19.97 12.90 -16.64
N PRO A 163 20.11 14.02 -15.90
CA PRO A 163 21.33 14.30 -15.15
C PRO A 163 21.48 13.36 -13.94
N THR A 164 22.71 13.04 -13.54
CA THR A 164 22.97 12.06 -12.44
C THR A 164 22.28 12.41 -11.13
N HIS A 165 22.27 13.69 -10.73
CA HIS A 165 21.62 14.15 -9.51
C HIS A 165 20.08 14.04 -9.51
N ARG A 166 19.44 13.74 -10.66
CA ARG A 166 18.00 13.49 -10.78
C ARG A 166 17.66 12.01 -10.94
N LEU A 167 18.63 11.11 -10.78
CA LEU A 167 18.42 9.67 -10.91
C LEU A 167 17.26 9.19 -10.03
N PHE A 168 17.27 9.53 -8.74
CA PHE A 168 16.27 9.09 -7.77
C PHE A 168 14.83 9.45 -8.19
N VAL A 169 14.61 10.66 -8.72
CA VAL A 169 13.29 11.13 -9.17
C VAL A 169 12.76 10.26 -10.30
N HIS A 170 13.59 10.04 -11.32
CA HIS A 170 13.17 9.34 -12.53
C HIS A 170 13.09 7.82 -12.33
N VAL A 171 13.97 7.24 -11.52
CA VAL A 171 13.87 5.81 -11.15
C VAL A 171 12.57 5.56 -10.39
N ARG A 172 12.25 6.36 -9.37
CA ARG A 172 10.99 6.21 -8.60
C ARG A 172 9.75 6.33 -9.49
N ARG A 173 9.73 7.28 -10.44
CA ARG A 173 8.62 7.41 -11.41
C ARG A 173 8.50 6.20 -12.33
N LEU A 174 9.61 5.68 -12.87
CA LEU A 174 9.54 4.48 -13.72
C LEU A 174 9.08 3.25 -12.93
N VAL A 175 9.51 3.14 -11.68
CA VAL A 175 9.10 2.07 -10.76
C VAL A 175 7.62 2.20 -10.37
N SER A 176 7.08 3.41 -10.13
CA SER A 176 5.65 3.62 -9.85
C SER A 176 4.77 3.16 -11.02
N HIS A 177 5.24 3.33 -12.26
CA HIS A 177 4.57 2.82 -13.46
C HIS A 177 4.74 1.29 -13.65
N GLY A 178 5.41 0.61 -12.73
CA GLY A 178 5.55 -0.85 -12.69
C GLY A 178 6.77 -1.40 -13.46
N HIS A 179 7.65 -0.54 -13.97
CA HIS A 179 8.87 -0.99 -14.66
C HIS A 179 9.94 -1.51 -13.69
N LYS A 180 10.65 -2.56 -14.09
CA LYS A 180 11.89 -3.01 -13.44
C LYS A 180 13.04 -2.17 -14.02
N VAL A 181 13.74 -1.43 -13.18
CA VAL A 181 14.75 -0.44 -13.60
C VAL A 181 16.12 -0.89 -13.13
N GLY A 182 17.11 -0.88 -14.04
CA GLY A 182 18.50 -1.21 -13.74
C GLY A 182 19.38 0.01 -13.87
N VAL A 183 20.14 0.31 -12.82
CA VAL A 183 21.13 1.40 -12.82
C VAL A 183 22.49 0.80 -13.16
N VAL A 184 23.08 1.27 -14.25
CA VAL A 184 24.39 0.82 -14.74
C VAL A 184 25.40 1.94 -14.49
N LYS A 185 26.38 1.69 -13.63
CA LYS A 185 27.44 2.64 -13.25
C LYS A 185 28.78 2.31 -13.90
N GLN A 186 29.65 3.31 -14.00
CA GLN A 186 31.03 3.13 -14.44
C GLN A 186 31.87 2.51 -13.31
N THR A 187 32.67 1.49 -13.62
CA THR A 187 33.52 0.78 -12.64
C THR A 187 34.92 1.35 -12.49
N GLU A 188 35.35 2.11 -13.49
CA GLU A 188 36.68 2.68 -13.56
C GLU A 188 36.58 4.20 -13.54
N THR A 189 37.44 4.81 -12.75
CA THR A 189 37.67 6.26 -12.73
C THR A 189 38.71 6.66 -13.78
N SER A 190 38.78 7.96 -14.09
CA SER A 190 39.61 8.45 -15.18
C SER A 190 41.11 8.30 -14.92
N ALA A 191 41.58 8.51 -13.67
CA ALA A 191 43.02 8.41 -13.37
C ALA A 191 43.51 6.97 -13.30
N ILE A 192 42.76 6.06 -12.66
CA ILE A 192 43.06 4.62 -12.62
C ILE A 192 43.13 4.05 -14.03
N LYS A 193 42.13 4.35 -14.87
CA LYS A 193 42.08 3.87 -16.25
C LYS A 193 43.26 4.38 -17.09
N ALA A 194 43.65 5.64 -16.94
CA ALA A 194 44.79 6.21 -17.66
C ALA A 194 46.14 5.51 -17.33
N SER A 195 46.21 4.79 -16.21
CA SER A 195 47.34 3.94 -15.82
C SER A 195 47.13 2.43 -16.01
N GLY A 196 45.91 1.97 -16.25
CA GLY A 196 45.59 0.55 -16.39
C GLY A 196 45.87 0.00 -17.79
N ALA A 197 45.83 -1.34 -17.90
CA ALA A 197 45.99 -2.05 -19.17
C ALA A 197 44.93 -1.65 -20.23
N ASN A 198 43.75 -1.20 -19.78
CA ASN A 198 42.62 -0.78 -20.62
C ASN A 198 42.57 0.72 -20.95
N ARG A 199 43.69 1.46 -20.83
CA ARG A 199 43.73 2.93 -21.04
C ARG A 199 43.12 3.43 -22.35
N ASN A 200 43.22 2.64 -23.42
CA ASN A 200 42.76 3.01 -24.77
C ASN A 200 41.32 2.55 -25.08
N ASN A 201 40.67 1.82 -24.17
CA ASN A 201 39.33 1.26 -24.36
C ASN A 201 38.24 2.20 -23.79
N LEU A 202 36.96 1.88 -24.00
CA LEU A 202 35.85 2.60 -23.36
C LEU A 202 35.82 2.31 -21.85
N PHE A 203 35.24 3.20 -21.04
CA PHE A 203 35.01 2.91 -19.62
C PHE A 203 34.15 1.66 -19.46
N THR A 204 34.58 0.75 -18.60
CA THR A 204 33.83 -0.44 -18.22
C THR A 204 32.59 -0.02 -17.40
N ARG A 205 31.52 -0.78 -17.56
CA ARG A 205 30.21 -0.54 -16.97
C ARG A 205 29.59 -1.87 -16.60
N GLN A 206 28.86 -1.87 -15.51
CA GLN A 206 28.10 -3.02 -15.04
C GLN A 206 26.86 -2.55 -14.29
N LEU A 207 25.88 -3.44 -14.25
CA LEU A 207 24.68 -3.23 -13.45
C LEU A 207 25.08 -3.12 -11.98
N SER A 208 24.80 -1.97 -11.36
CA SER A 208 25.11 -1.73 -9.95
C SER A 208 23.93 -2.02 -9.04
N ALA A 209 22.70 -1.78 -9.52
CA ALA A 209 21.49 -2.02 -8.75
C ALA A 209 20.28 -2.24 -9.66
N LEU A 210 19.31 -3.01 -9.16
CA LEU A 210 17.99 -3.18 -9.72
C LEU A 210 16.95 -2.58 -8.76
N TYR A 211 15.84 -2.09 -9.32
CA TYR A 211 14.74 -1.51 -8.58
C TYR A 211 13.39 -1.94 -9.18
N THR A 212 12.48 -2.34 -8.31
CA THR A 212 11.06 -2.62 -8.54
C THR A 212 10.23 -1.99 -7.42
N LYS A 213 8.90 -2.10 -7.49
CA LYS A 213 8.00 -1.46 -6.50
C LYS A 213 8.30 -1.88 -5.06
N SER A 214 8.71 -3.13 -4.83
CA SER A 214 9.01 -3.66 -3.49
C SER A 214 10.48 -3.51 -3.06
N THR A 215 11.39 -3.15 -3.97
CA THR A 215 12.85 -3.20 -3.75
C THR A 215 13.53 -1.81 -3.81
N LEU A 216 12.78 -0.73 -3.55
CA LEU A 216 13.27 0.65 -3.46
C LEU A 216 14.13 0.86 -2.18
N VAL A 217 15.32 0.25 -2.16
CA VAL A 217 16.29 0.32 -1.06
C VAL A 217 17.64 0.78 -1.59
N GLY A 218 18.11 1.92 -1.08
CA GLY A 218 19.50 2.37 -1.24
C GLY A 218 19.64 3.87 -1.55
N GLU A 219 20.89 4.35 -1.47
CA GLU A 219 21.24 5.76 -1.63
C GLU A 219 20.83 6.38 -2.97
N ASP A 220 20.78 5.59 -4.05
CA ASP A 220 20.44 6.07 -5.39
C ASP A 220 18.95 6.46 -5.54
N VAL A 221 18.08 5.99 -4.64
CA VAL A 221 16.62 6.16 -4.70
C VAL A 221 15.99 6.79 -3.45
N ASN A 222 16.71 6.82 -2.33
CA ASN A 222 16.24 7.37 -1.05
C ASN A 222 16.99 8.68 -0.74
N PRO A 223 16.50 9.85 -1.21
CA PRO A 223 17.10 11.12 -0.82
C PRO A 223 16.85 11.37 0.67
N VAL A 224 17.84 11.92 1.37
CA VAL A 224 17.66 12.40 2.75
C VAL A 224 16.88 13.72 2.68
N CYS A 225 15.55 13.66 2.78
CA CYS A 225 14.72 14.85 2.90
C CYS A 225 14.99 15.53 4.25
N ARG A 226 15.21 16.84 4.26
CA ARG A 226 15.32 17.60 5.52
C ARG A 226 13.93 17.67 6.15
N LEU A 227 13.82 17.37 7.44
CA LEU A 227 12.55 17.40 8.17
C LEU A 227 11.80 18.74 8.08
N GLY A 228 12.47 19.85 7.75
CA GLY A 228 11.84 21.16 7.54
C GLY A 228 10.99 21.27 6.27
N ASP A 229 11.19 20.41 5.27
CA ASP A 229 10.43 20.42 4.01
C ASP A 229 9.11 19.60 4.12
N VAL A 230 8.81 19.05 5.30
CA VAL A 230 7.58 18.27 5.56
C VAL A 230 6.45 19.17 6.10
N GLU A 231 6.78 20.30 6.74
CA GLU A 231 5.79 21.24 7.29
C GLU A 231 5.36 22.33 6.30
N GLU A 232 6.21 22.69 5.35
CA GLU A 232 5.82 23.50 4.18
C GLU A 232 5.62 22.54 3.00
N GLY A 233 4.43 22.51 2.39
CA GLY A 233 4.05 21.62 1.27
C GLY A 233 4.84 21.81 -0.04
N GLY A 234 6.16 21.95 0.05
CA GLY A 234 7.12 22.26 -0.99
C GLY A 234 7.87 21.04 -1.53
N SER A 235 7.22 19.89 -1.73
CA SER A 235 7.77 18.84 -2.59
C SER A 235 6.66 18.05 -3.30
N GLY A 236 5.83 18.74 -4.10
CA GLY A 236 4.80 18.11 -4.94
C GLY A 236 5.33 17.20 -6.07
N ASP A 237 6.64 16.93 -6.13
CA ASP A 237 7.32 16.25 -7.24
C ASP A 237 8.01 14.93 -6.82
N VAL A 238 7.98 14.57 -5.52
CA VAL A 238 8.53 13.31 -5.00
C VAL A 238 7.38 12.35 -4.71
N VAL A 239 7.31 11.25 -5.47
CA VAL A 239 6.41 10.14 -5.19
C VAL A 239 6.79 9.58 -3.81
N LEU A 240 5.95 9.83 -2.81
CA LEU A 240 6.07 9.26 -1.47
C LEU A 240 6.02 7.73 -1.59
N ASP A 241 6.85 7.04 -0.82
CA ASP A 241 6.77 5.58 -0.80
C ASP A 241 5.41 5.16 -0.25
N PRO A 242 4.77 4.12 -0.84
CA PRO A 242 3.60 3.53 -0.22
C PRO A 242 3.97 3.06 1.20
N PRO A 243 3.05 3.19 2.17
CA PRO A 243 3.32 2.86 3.57
C PRO A 243 3.75 1.39 3.75
N ASP A 244 3.22 0.49 2.92
CA ASP A 244 3.56 -0.92 2.87
C ASP A 244 4.05 -1.29 1.45
N SER A 245 5.24 -1.86 1.35
CA SER A 245 5.87 -2.23 0.07
C SER A 245 6.23 -3.72 0.03
N PHE A 246 5.26 -4.58 0.36
CA PHE A 246 5.46 -6.04 0.41
C PHE A 246 5.66 -6.64 -0.99
N LEU A 247 6.63 -7.55 -1.07
CA LEU A 247 6.81 -8.54 -2.12
C LEU A 247 6.19 -9.85 -1.66
N LEU A 248 5.16 -10.33 -2.37
CA LEU A 248 4.43 -11.54 -2.03
C LEU A 248 4.76 -12.67 -3.00
N CYS A 249 5.31 -13.78 -2.52
CA CYS A 249 5.50 -15.01 -3.29
C CYS A 249 4.37 -16.00 -3.00
N ILE A 250 3.77 -16.55 -4.05
CA ILE A 250 2.66 -17.52 -3.97
C ILE A 250 3.05 -18.79 -4.70
N SER A 251 2.83 -19.93 -4.03
CA SER A 251 2.90 -21.26 -4.63
C SER A 251 1.63 -22.03 -4.29
N GLU A 252 1.16 -22.86 -5.21
CA GLU A 252 -0.01 -23.69 -4.98
C GLU A 252 0.29 -25.14 -5.33
N ASN A 253 -0.22 -26.07 -4.53
CA ASN A 253 -0.04 -27.50 -4.73
C ASN A 253 -1.37 -28.21 -4.56
N TRP A 254 -1.74 -29.00 -5.57
CA TRP A 254 -2.95 -29.82 -5.53
C TRP A 254 -2.66 -31.19 -4.92
N ASP A 255 -3.16 -31.41 -3.71
CA ASP A 255 -3.08 -32.72 -3.07
C ASP A 255 -4.11 -33.67 -3.68
N LYS A 256 -3.63 -34.62 -4.49
CA LYS A 256 -4.46 -35.63 -5.17
C LYS A 256 -5.20 -36.56 -4.19
N LEU A 257 -4.62 -36.82 -3.02
CA LEU A 257 -5.20 -37.73 -2.01
C LEU A 257 -6.33 -37.03 -1.25
N LYS A 258 -6.07 -35.81 -0.79
CA LYS A 258 -7.07 -35.02 -0.05
C LYS A 258 -8.09 -34.32 -0.95
N LYS A 259 -7.86 -34.29 -2.26
CA LYS A 259 -8.65 -33.52 -3.25
C LYS A 259 -8.80 -32.07 -2.83
N GLN A 260 -7.72 -31.50 -2.30
CA GLN A 260 -7.69 -30.18 -1.69
C GLN A 260 -6.51 -29.41 -2.26
N LEU A 261 -6.73 -28.13 -2.56
CA LEU A 261 -5.65 -27.22 -2.90
C LEU A 261 -5.03 -26.68 -1.63
N THR A 262 -3.72 -26.73 -1.54
CA THR A 262 -2.96 -26.05 -0.49
C THR A 262 -2.15 -24.92 -1.12
N VAL A 263 -2.25 -23.73 -0.55
CA VAL A 263 -1.52 -22.54 -0.99
C VAL A 263 -0.44 -22.23 0.04
N GLY A 264 0.79 -22.07 -0.44
CA GLY A 264 1.92 -21.55 0.32
C GLY A 264 2.14 -20.08 0.00
N LEU A 265 2.51 -19.32 1.03
CA LEU A 265 2.69 -17.89 0.95
C LEU A 265 3.95 -17.47 1.71
N VAL A 266 4.78 -16.64 1.08
CA VAL A 266 5.88 -15.93 1.76
C VAL A 266 5.87 -14.48 1.30
N ALA A 267 5.63 -13.55 2.22
CA ALA A 267 5.70 -12.12 1.96
C ALA A 267 6.92 -11.51 2.66
N VAL A 268 7.68 -10.69 1.94
CA VAL A 268 8.86 -10.00 2.46
C VAL A 268 8.69 -8.52 2.19
N GLN A 269 9.02 -7.69 3.18
CA GLN A 269 9.16 -6.25 2.97
C GLN A 269 10.66 -5.90 3.07
N PRO A 270 11.39 -5.79 1.95
CA PRO A 270 12.83 -5.54 1.98
C PRO A 270 13.22 -4.22 2.68
N SER A 271 12.30 -3.25 2.70
CA SER A 271 12.51 -1.95 3.33
C SER A 271 12.46 -1.98 4.87
N THR A 272 11.65 -2.84 5.50
CA THR A 272 11.51 -2.96 6.97
C THR A 272 12.09 -4.27 7.51
N GLY A 273 12.44 -5.20 6.62
CA GLY A 273 12.98 -6.49 6.95
C GLY A 273 11.98 -7.43 7.62
N ASP A 274 10.68 -7.24 7.36
CA ASP A 274 9.63 -8.15 7.85
C ASP A 274 9.45 -9.32 6.88
N VAL A 275 9.32 -10.53 7.45
CA VAL A 275 9.10 -11.77 6.70
C VAL A 275 7.88 -12.47 7.28
N LEU A 276 6.83 -12.58 6.47
CA LEU A 276 5.58 -13.23 6.82
C LEU A 276 5.46 -14.53 6.04
N LEU A 277 5.09 -15.61 6.70
CA LEU A 277 4.85 -16.91 6.08
C LEU A 277 3.47 -17.44 6.44
N ASP A 278 2.88 -18.20 5.53
CA ASP A 278 1.60 -18.87 5.77
C ASP A 278 1.42 -20.09 4.85
N CYS A 279 0.66 -21.07 5.32
CA CYS A 279 0.28 -22.25 4.55
C CYS A 279 -1.13 -22.67 4.94
N PHE A 280 -2.04 -22.71 3.97
CA PHE A 280 -3.45 -22.95 4.24
C PHE A 280 -4.13 -23.68 3.08
N PRO A 281 -5.16 -24.49 3.37
CA PRO A 281 -6.04 -25.01 2.34
C PRO A 281 -6.94 -23.91 1.78
N ASP A 282 -7.23 -23.96 0.48
CA ASP A 282 -8.11 -22.97 -0.16
C ASP A 282 -9.15 -23.62 -1.08
N GLY A 283 -10.31 -22.96 -1.19
CA GLY A 283 -11.45 -23.39 -1.98
C GLY A 283 -11.43 -22.84 -3.41
N GLN A 284 -12.50 -23.12 -4.17
CA GLN A 284 -12.64 -22.64 -5.55
C GLN A 284 -12.84 -21.11 -5.65
N SER A 285 -13.25 -20.45 -4.57
CA SER A 285 -13.41 -18.99 -4.46
C SER A 285 -12.08 -18.25 -4.26
N ARG A 286 -11.04 -18.95 -3.78
CA ARG A 286 -9.78 -18.35 -3.32
C ARG A 286 -9.95 -17.30 -2.22
N SER A 287 -10.96 -17.45 -1.37
CA SER A 287 -11.28 -16.46 -0.34
C SER A 287 -10.19 -16.35 0.73
N GLU A 288 -9.51 -17.46 1.04
CA GLU A 288 -8.39 -17.45 1.99
C GLU A 288 -7.18 -16.69 1.44
N LEU A 289 -6.82 -16.94 0.19
CA LEU A 289 -5.75 -16.20 -0.48
C LEU A 289 -6.11 -14.71 -0.60
N GLU A 290 -7.34 -14.40 -1.02
CA GLU A 290 -7.84 -13.03 -1.11
C GLU A 290 -7.73 -12.29 0.23
N GLY A 291 -8.12 -12.93 1.34
CA GLY A 291 -8.06 -12.34 2.67
C GLY A 291 -6.64 -11.99 3.10
N ARG A 292 -5.67 -12.84 2.78
CA ARG A 292 -4.25 -12.61 3.11
C ARG A 292 -3.65 -11.52 2.24
N VAL A 293 -3.99 -11.49 0.96
CA VAL A 293 -3.55 -10.43 0.05
C VAL A 293 -4.08 -9.06 0.49
N LEU A 294 -5.35 -8.97 0.95
CA LEU A 294 -5.91 -7.73 1.49
C LEU A 294 -5.22 -7.26 2.78
N LYS A 295 -4.87 -8.19 3.69
CA LYS A 295 -4.14 -7.88 4.93
C LYS A 295 -2.72 -7.38 4.62
N ILE A 296 -1.98 -8.11 3.78
CA ILE A 296 -0.60 -7.78 3.41
C ILE A 296 -0.53 -6.52 2.54
N ASN A 297 -1.50 -6.33 1.64
CA ASN A 297 -1.51 -5.26 0.64
C ASN A 297 -0.20 -5.17 -0.18
N PRO A 298 0.15 -6.23 -0.95
CA PRO A 298 1.42 -6.29 -1.66
C PRO A 298 1.46 -5.36 -2.88
N VAL A 299 2.61 -4.74 -3.11
CA VAL A 299 2.86 -3.90 -4.30
C VAL A 299 3.47 -4.70 -5.46
N GLU A 300 4.00 -5.88 -5.15
CA GLU A 300 4.62 -6.80 -6.10
C GLU A 300 4.33 -8.25 -5.71
N ILE A 301 3.94 -9.08 -6.69
CA ILE A 301 3.62 -10.48 -6.49
C ILE A 301 4.48 -11.35 -7.42
N LEU A 302 5.22 -12.29 -6.83
CA LEU A 302 6.04 -13.29 -7.49
C LEU A 302 5.27 -14.61 -7.61
N VAL A 303 5.12 -15.13 -8.82
CA VAL A 303 4.34 -16.34 -9.08
C VAL A 303 5.00 -17.27 -10.10
N PRO A 304 4.69 -18.58 -10.06
CA PRO A 304 5.07 -19.50 -11.14
C PRO A 304 4.30 -19.18 -12.43
N SER A 305 4.82 -19.66 -13.56
CA SER A 305 4.22 -19.42 -14.88
C SER A 305 2.94 -20.24 -15.13
N ASP A 306 2.74 -21.33 -14.39
CA ASP A 306 1.69 -22.35 -14.56
C ASP A 306 0.64 -22.35 -13.44
N LEU A 307 0.24 -21.18 -12.95
CA LEU A 307 -0.85 -21.05 -11.97
C LEU A 307 -2.20 -21.56 -12.50
N SER A 308 -3.03 -22.06 -11.59
CA SER A 308 -4.44 -22.36 -11.83
C SER A 308 -5.22 -21.14 -12.29
N GLU A 309 -6.23 -21.39 -13.13
CA GLU A 309 -7.03 -20.33 -13.74
C GLU A 309 -7.76 -19.49 -12.68
N GLN A 310 -8.21 -20.09 -11.58
CA GLN A 310 -8.88 -19.39 -10.48
C GLN A 310 -7.93 -18.42 -9.78
N THR A 311 -6.70 -18.84 -9.48
CA THR A 311 -5.67 -17.98 -8.87
C THR A 311 -5.26 -16.86 -9.82
N HIS A 312 -5.10 -17.17 -11.12
CA HIS A 312 -4.80 -16.16 -12.13
C HIS A 312 -5.91 -15.09 -12.24
N ARG A 313 -7.19 -15.49 -12.23
CA ARG A 313 -8.32 -14.55 -12.25
C ARG A 313 -8.36 -13.65 -11.01
N LEU A 314 -8.06 -14.19 -9.83
CA LEU A 314 -7.94 -13.39 -8.61
C LEU A 314 -6.84 -12.34 -8.73
N LEU A 315 -5.64 -12.73 -9.17
CA LEU A 315 -4.51 -11.80 -9.34
C LEU A 315 -4.81 -10.72 -10.40
N GLN A 316 -5.50 -11.06 -11.48
CA GLN A 316 -5.97 -10.09 -12.46
C GLN A 316 -6.98 -9.11 -11.87
N SER A 317 -7.92 -9.60 -11.04
CA SER A 317 -8.88 -8.75 -10.34
C SER A 317 -8.18 -7.74 -9.44
N ILE A 318 -7.16 -8.17 -8.69
CA ILE A 318 -6.38 -7.31 -7.78
C ILE A 318 -5.56 -6.29 -8.58
N THR A 319 -4.94 -6.72 -9.68
CA THR A 319 -4.17 -5.84 -10.57
C THR A 319 -5.05 -4.77 -11.24
N ASN A 320 -6.31 -5.10 -11.53
CA ASN A 320 -7.27 -4.21 -12.17
C ASN A 320 -8.05 -3.33 -11.19
N ALA A 321 -8.02 -3.64 -9.88
CA ALA A 321 -8.75 -2.88 -8.87
C ALA A 321 -8.20 -1.45 -8.70
N SER A 322 -6.91 -1.24 -8.92
CA SER A 322 -6.32 0.11 -8.90
C SER A 322 -6.62 0.84 -10.21
N THR A 323 -7.38 1.94 -10.12
CA THR A 323 -7.76 2.79 -11.26
C THR A 323 -6.60 3.68 -11.72
N GLN A 324 -5.63 3.94 -10.85
CA GLN A 324 -4.44 4.73 -11.14
C GLN A 324 -3.29 3.83 -11.60
N ALA A 325 -2.60 4.23 -12.68
CA ALA A 325 -1.47 3.46 -13.21
C ALA A 325 -0.31 3.36 -12.20
N ASP A 326 -0.13 4.38 -11.36
CA ASP A 326 0.94 4.47 -10.36
C ASP A 326 0.79 3.47 -9.20
N ASP A 327 -0.43 3.00 -8.92
CA ASP A 327 -0.73 2.14 -7.77
C ASP A 327 -1.08 0.69 -8.18
N ARG A 328 -0.87 0.34 -9.44
CA ARG A 328 -1.08 -1.04 -9.92
C ARG A 328 -0.06 -2.02 -9.32
N VAL A 329 -0.53 -3.13 -8.79
CA VAL A 329 0.31 -4.24 -8.31
C VAL A 329 1.12 -4.85 -9.47
N ARG A 330 2.44 -4.96 -9.29
CA ARG A 330 3.33 -5.59 -10.28
C ARG A 330 3.29 -7.12 -10.13
N VAL A 331 3.11 -7.86 -11.22
CA VAL A 331 3.17 -9.33 -11.20
C VAL A 331 4.42 -9.80 -11.94
N GLU A 332 5.32 -10.50 -11.24
CA GLU A 332 6.53 -11.11 -11.77
C GLU A 332 6.30 -12.61 -11.93
N LYS A 333 6.48 -13.13 -13.16
CA LYS A 333 6.39 -14.57 -13.44
C LYS A 333 7.77 -15.19 -13.50
N ARG A 334 7.95 -16.35 -12.87
CA ARG A 334 9.18 -17.15 -12.94
C ARG A 334 8.88 -18.55 -13.44
N ASP A 335 9.94 -19.24 -13.84
CA ASP A 335 9.85 -20.61 -14.34
C ASP A 335 9.36 -21.54 -13.22
N SER A 336 8.37 -22.36 -13.54
CA SER A 336 7.70 -23.26 -12.62
C SER A 336 8.64 -24.31 -12.02
N ALA A 337 9.69 -24.70 -12.77
CA ALA A 337 10.75 -25.58 -12.29
C ALA A 337 11.49 -25.03 -11.05
N GLN A 338 11.46 -23.71 -10.81
CA GLN A 338 12.05 -23.10 -9.63
C GLN A 338 11.18 -23.29 -8.37
N PHE A 339 9.87 -23.46 -8.54
CA PHE A 339 8.90 -23.68 -7.46
C PHE A 339 8.73 -25.17 -7.12
N GLU A 340 9.36 -26.08 -7.87
CA GLU A 340 9.37 -27.49 -7.49
C GLU A 340 10.14 -27.69 -6.17
N PHE A 341 9.58 -28.50 -5.27
CA PHE A 341 10.10 -28.67 -3.92
C PHE A 341 11.59 -29.07 -3.89
N ALA A 342 12.03 -29.96 -4.78
CA ALA A 342 13.43 -30.39 -4.84
C ALA A 342 14.39 -29.22 -5.19
N SER A 343 14.04 -28.43 -6.20
CA SER A 343 14.82 -27.26 -6.65
C SER A 343 14.82 -26.15 -5.61
N ALA A 344 13.65 -25.87 -5.03
CA ALA A 344 13.47 -24.85 -4.00
C ALA A 344 14.25 -25.22 -2.73
N MET A 345 14.14 -26.46 -2.25
CA MET A 345 14.86 -26.94 -1.07
C MET A 345 16.38 -26.96 -1.27
N SER A 346 16.86 -27.33 -2.48
CA SER A 346 18.28 -27.23 -2.81
C SER A 346 18.81 -25.80 -2.69
N THR A 347 18.03 -24.83 -3.17
CA THR A 347 18.38 -23.40 -3.11
C THR A 347 18.39 -22.90 -1.67
N VAL A 348 17.38 -23.26 -0.88
CA VAL A 348 17.30 -22.93 0.56
C VAL A 348 18.51 -23.50 1.29
N THR A 349 18.84 -24.77 1.05
CA THR A 349 19.98 -25.43 1.70
C THR A 349 21.30 -24.77 1.32
N GLU A 350 21.51 -24.47 0.04
CA GLU A 350 22.71 -23.77 -0.45
C GLU A 350 22.86 -22.38 0.19
N PHE A 351 21.77 -21.63 0.32
CA PHE A 351 21.76 -20.29 0.89
C PHE A 351 22.20 -20.27 2.36
N TYR A 352 21.63 -21.14 3.20
CA TYR A 352 21.98 -21.18 4.63
C TYR A 352 23.32 -21.89 4.90
N CYS A 353 23.75 -22.84 4.06
CA CYS A 353 25.04 -23.53 4.24
C CYS A 353 26.26 -22.68 3.84
N ASN A 354 26.13 -21.80 2.85
CA ASN A 354 27.22 -20.93 2.40
C ASN A 354 27.53 -19.77 3.37
N THR A 355 26.69 -19.56 4.38
CA THR A 355 26.83 -18.48 5.36
C THR A 355 27.51 -19.06 6.62
N GLN A 356 28.77 -18.70 6.86
CA GLN A 356 29.70 -19.38 7.78
C GLN A 356 29.12 -19.86 9.16
N GLU A 357 29.35 -21.14 9.45
CA GLU A 357 29.61 -21.88 10.70
C GLU A 357 28.94 -21.56 12.06
N LYS A 358 28.16 -20.49 12.28
CA LYS A 358 27.54 -20.22 13.60
C LYS A 358 26.03 -20.48 13.70
N ASP A 359 25.30 -20.59 12.60
CA ASP A 359 23.82 -20.66 12.59
C ASP A 359 23.25 -21.98 12.04
N SER A 360 23.86 -23.11 12.39
CA SER A 360 23.32 -24.45 12.01
C SER A 360 21.91 -24.72 12.56
N ARG A 361 21.45 -23.94 13.56
CA ARG A 361 20.08 -24.01 14.08
C ARG A 361 19.04 -23.45 13.09
N SER A 362 19.36 -22.39 12.35
CA SER A 362 18.45 -21.71 11.42
C SER A 362 18.05 -22.58 10.23
N LEU A 363 18.95 -23.45 9.74
CA LEU A 363 18.61 -24.39 8.66
C LEU A 363 17.58 -25.44 9.11
N SER A 364 17.73 -25.97 10.33
CA SER A 364 16.87 -27.05 10.82
C SER A 364 15.42 -26.63 11.03
N SER A 365 15.21 -25.39 11.49
CA SER A 365 13.89 -24.78 11.67
C SER A 365 13.27 -24.43 10.31
N VAL A 366 14.03 -23.79 9.41
CA VAL A 366 13.52 -23.44 8.07
C VAL A 366 13.19 -24.68 7.24
N ALA A 367 14.01 -25.74 7.32
CA ALA A 367 13.73 -27.00 6.63
C ALA A 367 12.48 -27.73 7.17
N SER A 368 12.01 -27.39 8.37
CA SER A 368 10.78 -27.94 8.96
C SER A 368 9.50 -27.29 8.45
N PHE A 369 9.59 -26.20 7.69
CA PHE A 369 8.41 -25.53 7.12
C PHE A 369 7.65 -26.41 6.13
N GLU A 370 6.38 -26.09 5.94
CA GLU A 370 5.48 -26.78 5.04
C GLU A 370 5.99 -26.71 3.60
N SER A 371 5.85 -27.80 2.84
CA SER A 371 6.37 -27.92 1.47
C SER A 371 5.99 -26.74 0.55
N PRO A 372 4.73 -26.25 0.52
CA PRO A 372 4.36 -25.07 -0.28
C PRO A 372 5.09 -23.77 0.12
N VAL A 373 5.45 -23.61 1.40
CA VAL A 373 6.22 -22.44 1.89
C VAL A 373 7.65 -22.50 1.39
N ILE A 374 8.28 -23.68 1.43
CA ILE A 374 9.62 -23.90 0.86
C ILE A 374 9.62 -23.62 -0.64
N CYS A 375 8.60 -24.08 -1.36
CA CYS A 375 8.42 -23.80 -2.79
C CYS A 375 8.32 -22.31 -3.11
N CYS A 376 7.89 -21.47 -2.16
CA CYS A 376 7.93 -20.01 -2.30
C CYS A 376 9.31 -19.44 -1.95
N LEU A 377 9.93 -19.94 -0.88
CA LEU A 377 11.18 -19.41 -0.32
C LEU A 377 12.35 -19.56 -1.30
N GLY A 378 12.48 -20.69 -2.00
CA GLY A 378 13.57 -20.92 -2.96
C GLY A 378 13.62 -19.88 -4.10
N PRO A 379 12.56 -19.72 -4.90
CA PRO A 379 12.46 -18.67 -5.91
C PRO A 379 12.62 -17.26 -5.35
N LEU A 380 12.09 -17.01 -4.15
CA LEU A 380 12.18 -15.70 -3.51
C LEU A 380 13.61 -15.34 -3.10
N ILE A 381 14.40 -16.30 -2.60
CA ILE A 381 15.83 -16.12 -2.32
C ILE A 381 16.56 -15.72 -3.61
N ARG A 382 16.36 -16.47 -4.70
CA ARG A 382 16.99 -16.15 -6.00
C ARG A 382 16.57 -14.77 -6.49
N TYR A 383 15.29 -14.43 -6.34
CA TYR A 383 14.78 -13.11 -6.72
C TYR A 383 15.50 -12.01 -5.92
N LEU A 384 15.53 -12.09 -4.59
CA LEU A 384 16.16 -11.08 -3.74
C LEU A 384 17.69 -10.99 -3.93
N GLN A 385 18.35 -12.09 -4.28
CA GLN A 385 19.78 -12.10 -4.64
C GLN A 385 20.09 -11.24 -5.87
N GLU A 386 19.19 -11.18 -6.86
CA GLU A 386 19.34 -10.28 -8.02
C GLU A 386 19.40 -8.81 -7.60
N PHE A 387 18.78 -8.47 -6.46
CA PHE A 387 18.76 -7.12 -5.90
C PHE A 387 19.79 -6.93 -4.79
N SER A 388 20.51 -7.97 -4.35
CA SER A 388 21.36 -7.94 -3.13
C SER A 388 20.56 -7.51 -1.88
N LEU A 389 19.38 -8.11 -1.67
CA LEU A 389 18.47 -7.86 -0.54
C LEU A 389 18.11 -9.14 0.24
N GLU A 390 18.77 -10.25 -0.04
CA GLU A 390 18.55 -11.58 0.54
C GLU A 390 18.86 -11.66 2.03
N ARG A 391 19.64 -10.70 2.56
CA ARG A 391 20.05 -10.65 3.98
C ARG A 391 18.88 -10.70 4.96
N VAL A 392 17.71 -10.17 4.61
CA VAL A 392 16.51 -10.21 5.47
C VAL A 392 16.13 -11.65 5.84
N LEU A 393 16.44 -12.61 4.97
CA LEU A 393 16.10 -14.01 5.15
C LEU A 393 17.13 -14.78 6.00
N MET A 394 18.25 -14.18 6.40
CA MET A 394 19.32 -14.89 7.10
C MET A 394 18.94 -15.34 8.52
N SER A 395 18.12 -14.54 9.22
CA SER A 395 17.81 -14.76 10.64
C SER A 395 16.42 -15.36 10.81
N GLU A 396 16.35 -16.49 11.53
CA GLU A 396 15.10 -17.18 11.87
C GLU A 396 14.12 -16.26 12.61
N SER A 397 14.63 -15.40 13.50
CA SER A 397 13.80 -14.48 14.30
C SER A 397 12.99 -13.48 13.46
N SER A 398 13.31 -13.34 12.17
CA SER A 398 12.61 -12.47 11.22
C SER A 398 11.32 -13.09 10.68
N PHE A 399 11.19 -14.41 10.71
CA PHE A 399 10.03 -15.13 10.18
C PHE A 399 8.87 -15.10 11.18
N ARG A 400 7.71 -14.64 10.71
CA ARG A 400 6.46 -14.60 11.48
C ARG A 400 5.35 -15.29 10.72
N ARG A 401 4.56 -16.11 11.41
CA ARG A 401 3.35 -16.69 10.81
C ARG A 401 2.27 -15.63 10.70
N LEU A 402 1.64 -15.51 9.53
CA LEU A 402 0.57 -14.53 9.28
C LEU A 402 -0.74 -14.96 9.95
N SER A 403 -1.10 -16.23 9.80
CA SER A 403 -2.27 -16.84 10.42
C SER A 403 -1.79 -17.75 11.53
N CYS A 404 -1.87 -17.28 12.77
CA CYS A 404 -1.82 -18.15 13.93
C CYS A 404 -3.22 -18.13 14.54
N GLU A 405 -3.93 -19.27 14.50
CA GLU A 405 -5.29 -19.41 15.05
C GLU A 405 -5.37 -19.04 16.53
N LEU A 406 -4.23 -19.01 17.22
CA LEU A 406 -4.10 -18.64 18.63
C LEU A 406 -3.88 -17.13 18.86
N ASP A 407 -3.46 -16.35 17.85
CA ASP A 407 -2.93 -14.99 18.07
C ASP A 407 -3.92 -13.86 17.73
N GLY A 408 -5.05 -14.13 17.06
CA GLY A 408 -6.01 -13.06 16.76
C GLY A 408 -7.32 -13.48 16.11
N MET A 409 -8.29 -12.56 16.16
CA MET A 409 -9.65 -12.74 15.68
C MET A 409 -9.68 -12.90 14.16
N ILE A 410 -10.48 -13.87 13.70
CA ILE A 410 -10.63 -14.18 12.27
C ILE A 410 -11.50 -13.11 11.60
N LEU A 411 -10.87 -12.37 10.68
CA LEU A 411 -11.52 -11.45 9.76
C LEU A 411 -11.32 -11.96 8.33
N SER A 412 -12.42 -12.35 7.67
CA SER A 412 -12.42 -12.82 6.27
C SER A 412 -12.21 -11.65 5.28
N ALA A 413 -11.91 -11.98 4.02
CA ALA A 413 -11.78 -10.99 2.95
C ALA A 413 -13.05 -10.14 2.80
N ALA A 414 -14.21 -10.80 2.83
CA ALA A 414 -15.51 -10.13 2.79
C ALA A 414 -15.70 -9.21 3.99
N THR A 415 -15.38 -9.67 5.21
CA THR A 415 -15.47 -8.85 6.43
C THR A 415 -14.59 -7.61 6.39
N LEU A 416 -13.31 -7.73 5.99
CA LEU A 416 -12.41 -6.58 5.88
C LEU A 416 -12.93 -5.51 4.93
N ARG A 417 -13.52 -5.91 3.80
CA ARG A 417 -14.14 -5.01 2.84
C ARG A 417 -15.45 -4.42 3.35
N ASN A 418 -16.38 -5.27 3.78
CA ASN A 418 -17.77 -4.89 4.09
C ASN A 418 -17.85 -3.94 5.29
N LEU A 419 -16.94 -4.11 6.25
CA LEU A 419 -16.83 -3.24 7.42
C LEU A 419 -15.91 -2.04 7.19
N GLU A 420 -15.32 -1.89 6.00
CA GLU A 420 -14.42 -0.79 5.64
C GLU A 420 -13.28 -0.63 6.67
N ILE A 421 -12.61 -1.73 7.01
CA ILE A 421 -11.64 -1.76 8.11
C ILE A 421 -10.35 -1.02 7.73
N LEU A 422 -9.81 -1.30 6.54
CA LEU A 422 -8.54 -0.74 6.08
C LEU A 422 -8.77 0.41 5.08
N ASN A 423 -9.66 0.20 4.12
CA ASN A 423 -9.97 1.11 3.03
C ASN A 423 -11.48 1.23 2.88
N ASN A 424 -11.96 2.39 2.42
CA ASN A 424 -13.36 2.56 2.05
C ASN A 424 -13.66 1.88 0.69
N GLN A 425 -14.93 1.58 0.43
CA GLN A 425 -15.35 0.95 -0.83
C GLN A 425 -15.67 1.95 -1.95
N THR A 426 -15.68 3.26 -1.66
CA THR A 426 -16.13 4.30 -2.60
C THR A 426 -15.04 4.78 -3.56
N ASP A 427 -13.85 5.10 -3.03
CA ASP A 427 -12.70 5.56 -3.80
C ASP A 427 -11.43 4.73 -3.55
N GLY A 428 -11.50 3.74 -2.65
CA GLY A 428 -10.37 2.88 -2.27
C GLY A 428 -9.39 3.55 -1.29
N GLY A 429 -9.65 4.79 -0.88
CA GLY A 429 -8.85 5.55 0.06
C GLY A 429 -8.98 5.05 1.51
N VAL A 430 -8.09 5.54 2.37
CA VAL A 430 -8.11 5.21 3.82
C VAL A 430 -9.15 6.07 4.55
N ARG A 431 -9.43 7.29 4.08
CA ARG A 431 -10.41 8.18 4.73
C ARG A 431 -11.79 7.53 4.79
N GLY A 432 -12.41 7.54 5.97
CA GLY A 432 -13.69 6.89 6.22
C GLY A 432 -13.60 5.41 6.61
N SER A 433 -12.41 4.80 6.60
CA SER A 433 -12.19 3.46 7.14
C SER A 433 -11.98 3.47 8.66
N LEU A 434 -12.05 2.30 9.31
CA LEU A 434 -11.73 2.19 10.75
C LEU A 434 -10.27 2.55 11.03
N LEU A 435 -9.33 2.18 10.16
CA LEU A 435 -7.92 2.55 10.28
C LEU A 435 -7.74 4.07 10.35
N TRP A 436 -8.49 4.83 9.54
CA TRP A 436 -8.44 6.29 9.58
C TRP A 436 -8.92 6.88 10.91
N VAL A 437 -9.95 6.28 11.51
CA VAL A 437 -10.46 6.71 12.83
C VAL A 437 -9.41 6.49 13.92
N LEU A 438 -8.65 5.40 13.83
CA LEU A 438 -7.74 4.97 14.88
C LEU A 438 -6.31 5.52 14.75
N ASP A 439 -5.89 5.91 13.55
CA ASP A 439 -4.52 6.33 13.26
C ASP A 439 -4.24 7.80 13.61
N HIS A 440 -3.77 8.01 14.83
CA HIS A 440 -3.18 9.24 15.37
C HIS A 440 -1.67 9.06 15.67
N THR A 441 -1.02 8.08 15.01
CA THR A 441 0.40 7.77 15.22
C THR A 441 1.30 8.90 14.72
N ARG A 442 2.43 9.13 15.42
CA ARG A 442 3.40 10.18 15.06
C ARG A 442 4.56 9.65 14.23
N THR A 443 4.75 8.34 14.18
CA THR A 443 5.87 7.68 13.52
C THR A 443 5.40 6.78 12.37
N PRO A 444 6.18 6.64 11.27
CA PRO A 444 5.83 5.74 10.18
C PRO A 444 5.73 4.26 10.60
N PHE A 445 6.60 3.81 11.50
CA PHE A 445 6.58 2.43 12.02
C PHE A 445 5.42 2.19 12.99
N GLY A 446 4.97 3.20 13.74
CA GLY A 446 3.72 3.16 14.51
C GLY A 446 2.51 2.99 13.60
N ARG A 447 2.43 3.75 12.50
CA ARG A 447 1.36 3.62 11.49
C ARG A 447 1.28 2.23 10.87
N ARG A 448 2.42 1.62 10.54
CA ARG A 448 2.46 0.22 10.05
C ARG A 448 1.95 -0.77 11.10
N LEU A 449 2.31 -0.57 12.37
CA LEU A 449 1.87 -1.44 13.45
C LEU A 449 0.38 -1.30 13.76
N ILE A 450 -0.18 -0.09 13.77
CA ILE A 450 -1.62 0.09 14.04
C ILE A 450 -2.47 -0.54 12.94
N ARG A 451 -2.03 -0.43 11.67
CA ARG A 451 -2.65 -1.15 10.54
C ARG A 451 -2.72 -2.66 10.79
N LYS A 452 -1.64 -3.24 11.31
CA LYS A 452 -1.62 -4.65 11.71
C LYS A 452 -2.63 -4.93 12.83
N TRP A 453 -2.64 -4.13 13.90
CA TRP A 453 -3.57 -4.31 15.03
C TRP A 453 -5.03 -4.26 14.60
N VAL A 454 -5.41 -3.37 13.69
CA VAL A 454 -6.80 -3.26 13.21
C VAL A 454 -7.20 -4.50 12.39
N SER A 455 -6.28 -5.04 11.60
CA SER A 455 -6.52 -6.22 10.77
C SER A 455 -6.49 -7.56 11.53
N GLN A 456 -5.95 -7.56 12.75
CA GLN A 456 -5.78 -8.73 13.60
C GLN A 456 -6.03 -8.37 15.08
N PRO A 457 -7.31 -8.16 15.49
CA PRO A 457 -7.66 -7.94 16.90
C PRO A 457 -7.28 -9.13 17.77
N LEU A 458 -7.03 -8.91 19.05
CA LEU A 458 -6.55 -9.96 19.96
C LEU A 458 -7.69 -10.89 20.41
N THR A 459 -7.32 -12.11 20.79
CA THR A 459 -8.22 -13.11 21.40
C THR A 459 -7.84 -13.43 22.85
N ASP A 460 -6.67 -12.98 23.33
CA ASP A 460 -6.25 -13.13 24.71
C ASP A 460 -6.77 -11.97 25.59
N PRO A 461 -7.67 -12.22 26.56
CA PRO A 461 -8.21 -11.18 27.45
C PRO A 461 -7.12 -10.44 28.24
N GLN A 462 -6.03 -11.12 28.62
CA GLN A 462 -4.96 -10.50 29.41
C GLN A 462 -4.22 -9.44 28.58
N SER A 463 -3.86 -9.78 27.35
CA SER A 463 -3.23 -8.85 26.41
C SER A 463 -4.14 -7.67 26.05
N ILE A 464 -5.46 -7.91 25.94
CA ILE A 464 -6.46 -6.84 25.73
C ILE A 464 -6.48 -5.90 26.94
N SER A 465 -6.59 -6.44 28.15
CA SER A 465 -6.57 -5.64 29.39
C SER A 465 -5.29 -4.84 29.51
N GLN A 466 -4.12 -5.45 29.27
CA GLN A 466 -2.83 -4.74 29.35
C GLN A 466 -2.75 -3.52 28.42
N ARG A 467 -3.34 -3.61 27.22
CA ARG A 467 -3.45 -2.45 26.31
C ARG A 467 -4.41 -1.41 26.85
N GLN A 468 -5.59 -1.82 27.34
CA GLN A 468 -6.57 -0.91 27.93
C GLN A 468 -6.02 -0.19 29.16
N ASP A 469 -5.28 -0.89 30.02
CA ASP A 469 -4.66 -0.34 31.24
C ASP A 469 -3.60 0.69 30.87
N ALA A 470 -2.80 0.43 29.82
CA ALA A 470 -1.86 1.40 29.28
C ALA A 470 -2.56 2.64 28.68
N VAL A 471 -3.65 2.44 27.92
CA VAL A 471 -4.44 3.54 27.34
C VAL A 471 -5.08 4.39 28.45
N GLN A 472 -5.66 3.75 29.47
CA GLN A 472 -6.25 4.43 30.62
C GLN A 472 -5.21 5.25 31.38
N GLU A 473 -4.03 4.68 31.66
CA GLU A 473 -2.95 5.42 32.31
C GLU A 473 -2.49 6.63 31.49
N ILE A 474 -2.36 6.50 30.16
CA ILE A 474 -1.98 7.62 29.29
C ILE A 474 -3.06 8.72 29.30
N LEU A 475 -4.33 8.35 29.38
CA LEU A 475 -5.46 9.27 29.36
C LEU A 475 -5.63 10.03 30.69
N GLU A 476 -5.45 9.35 31.82
CA GLU A 476 -5.64 9.90 33.17
C GLU A 476 -4.39 10.63 33.70
N SER A 477 -3.21 10.32 33.18
CA SER A 477 -1.95 10.80 33.74
C SER A 477 -1.57 12.20 33.27
N ASP A 478 -1.41 13.11 34.23
CA ASP A 478 -0.75 14.42 34.03
C ASP A 478 0.80 14.31 34.08
N SER A 479 1.35 13.10 33.96
CA SER A 479 2.80 12.88 34.05
C SER A 479 3.55 13.63 32.95
N LEU A 480 4.42 14.55 33.37
CA LEU A 480 5.39 15.21 32.49
C LEU A 480 6.29 14.20 31.76
N THR A 481 6.48 12.99 32.31
CA THR A 481 7.27 11.91 31.70
C THR A 481 6.60 11.40 30.43
N LEU A 482 5.30 11.10 30.47
CA LEU A 482 4.56 10.64 29.28
C LEU A 482 4.48 11.72 28.20
N ILE A 483 4.31 12.99 28.60
CA ILE A 483 4.35 14.13 27.67
C ILE A 483 5.72 14.24 27.00
N SER A 484 6.80 14.09 27.78
CA SER A 484 8.18 14.12 27.26
C SER A 484 8.44 12.97 26.29
N ILE A 485 8.00 11.75 26.61
CA ILE A 485 8.11 10.58 25.72
C ILE A 485 7.33 10.80 24.42
N ARG A 486 6.10 11.33 24.51
CA ARG A 486 5.30 11.66 23.33
C ARG A 486 5.95 12.74 22.46
N SER A 487 6.67 13.68 23.07
CA SER A 487 7.46 14.70 22.38
C SER A 487 8.71 14.10 21.71
N LEU A 488 9.39 13.15 22.37
CA LEU A 488 10.54 12.45 21.81
C LEU A 488 10.22 11.71 20.51
N MET A 489 9.00 11.19 20.41
CA MET A 489 8.51 10.48 19.24
C MET A 489 8.04 11.39 18.11
N SER A 490 7.82 12.68 18.40
CA SER A 490 7.52 13.66 17.36
C SER A 490 8.77 13.92 16.50
N HIS A 491 8.57 14.04 15.18
CA HIS A 491 9.65 14.33 14.22
C HIS A 491 10.76 13.26 14.14
N LEU A 492 10.47 12.00 14.48
CA LEU A 492 11.39 10.89 14.20
C LEU A 492 11.38 10.53 12.70
N PRO A 493 12.55 10.26 12.09
CA PRO A 493 12.60 9.67 10.76
C PRO A 493 12.08 8.22 10.81
N ASP A 494 11.90 7.60 9.64
CA ASP A 494 11.58 6.18 9.56
C ASP A 494 12.80 5.33 9.96
N LEU A 495 12.96 5.13 11.27
CA LEU A 495 14.08 4.40 11.86
C LEU A 495 14.13 2.96 11.37
N GLU A 496 12.98 2.32 11.19
CA GLU A 496 12.87 0.93 10.74
C GLU A 496 13.45 0.77 9.34
N ARG A 497 13.07 1.66 8.41
CA ARG A 497 13.64 1.65 7.05
C ARG A 497 15.12 2.01 7.02
N GLY A 498 15.53 2.96 7.85
CA GLY A 498 16.91 3.38 7.98
C GLY A 498 17.84 2.25 8.42
N ILE A 499 17.49 1.52 9.50
CA ILE A 499 18.32 0.40 9.97
C ILE A 499 18.38 -0.75 8.96
N CYS A 500 17.31 -0.98 8.18
CA CYS A 500 17.32 -1.98 7.11
C CYS A 500 18.20 -1.57 5.93
N SER A 501 18.16 -0.29 5.52
CA SER A 501 19.07 0.27 4.51
C SER A 501 20.54 0.06 4.90
N ILE A 502 20.85 0.28 6.18
CA ILE A 502 22.17 0.04 6.77
C ILE A 502 22.53 -1.45 6.76
N TYR A 503 21.60 -2.32 7.20
CA TYR A 503 21.79 -3.77 7.24
C TYR A 503 22.10 -4.38 5.86
N HIS A 504 21.48 -3.83 4.81
CA HIS A 504 21.74 -4.17 3.41
C HIS A 504 23.03 -3.57 2.85
N LYS A 505 23.76 -2.76 3.62
CA LYS A 505 24.96 -2.00 3.19
C LYS A 505 24.70 -1.01 2.06
N LYS A 506 23.46 -0.53 1.92
CA LYS A 506 23.03 0.38 0.85
C LYS A 506 22.76 1.81 1.31
N SER A 507 22.98 2.08 2.60
CA SER A 507 22.75 3.39 3.19
C SER A 507 23.85 4.40 2.79
N SER A 508 23.44 5.65 2.59
CA SER A 508 24.36 6.78 2.43
C SER A 508 24.95 7.20 3.78
N THR A 509 26.06 7.95 3.77
CA THR A 509 26.64 8.49 5.03
C THR A 509 25.70 9.46 5.74
N GLN A 510 24.89 10.19 4.97
CA GLN A 510 23.93 11.16 5.48
C GLN A 510 22.77 10.47 6.19
N GLU A 511 22.22 9.42 5.57
CA GLU A 511 21.16 8.59 6.14
C GLU A 511 21.66 7.87 7.38
N PHE A 512 22.81 7.20 7.32
CA PHE A 512 23.42 6.54 8.48
C PHE A 512 23.56 7.50 9.67
N TYR A 513 24.13 8.68 9.45
CA TYR A 513 24.31 9.67 10.51
C TYR A 513 22.98 10.13 11.10
N LEU A 514 21.96 10.39 10.26
CA LEU A 514 20.63 10.77 10.71
C LEU A 514 20.01 9.68 11.61
N ILE A 515 20.09 8.42 11.20
CA ILE A 515 19.51 7.28 11.93
C ILE A 515 20.28 7.04 13.23
N SER A 516 21.61 6.92 13.18
CA SER A 516 22.44 6.70 14.38
C SER A 516 22.34 7.86 15.39
N CYS A 517 22.27 9.11 14.92
CA CYS A 517 22.03 10.28 15.77
C CYS A 517 20.67 10.20 16.45
N SER A 518 19.62 9.86 15.70
CA SER A 518 18.26 9.72 16.25
C SER A 518 18.16 8.59 17.28
N LEU A 519 18.74 7.43 16.99
CA LEU A 519 18.78 6.29 17.93
C LEU A 519 19.59 6.62 19.20
N SER A 520 20.76 7.26 19.04
CA SER A 520 21.58 7.65 20.19
C SER A 520 20.88 8.72 21.05
N ARG A 521 20.19 9.70 20.44
CA ARG A 521 19.42 10.72 21.17
C ARG A 521 18.30 10.07 21.97
N LEU A 522 17.50 9.21 21.33
CA LEU A 522 16.41 8.48 22.00
C LEU A 522 16.92 7.64 23.16
N GLY A 523 18.00 6.88 22.97
CA GLY A 523 18.59 6.07 24.03
C GLY A 523 19.02 6.90 25.24
N LEU A 524 19.72 8.02 25.02
CA LEU A 524 20.21 8.88 26.10
C LEU A 524 19.08 9.63 26.83
N GLU A 525 18.09 10.15 26.10
CA GLU A 525 16.97 10.88 26.71
C GLU A 525 16.05 9.93 27.49
N LEU A 526 15.76 8.73 26.97
CA LEU A 526 15.02 7.72 27.72
C LEU A 526 15.80 7.23 28.94
N GLN A 527 17.12 7.07 28.84
CA GLN A 527 17.99 6.72 29.98
C GLN A 527 17.87 7.76 31.11
N ALA A 528 17.82 9.05 30.78
CA ALA A 528 17.66 10.12 31.75
C ALA A 528 16.29 10.12 32.44
N LEU A 529 15.25 9.61 31.77
CA LEU A 529 13.90 9.51 32.30
C LEU A 529 13.65 8.24 33.14
N LEU A 530 14.57 7.28 33.19
CA LEU A 530 14.37 5.99 33.89
C LEU A 530 13.88 6.11 35.34
N PRO A 531 14.42 7.00 36.21
CA PRO A 531 13.94 7.12 37.59
C PRO A 531 12.48 7.61 37.66
N ALA A 532 12.10 8.51 36.75
CA ALA A 532 10.73 9.01 36.66
C ALA A 532 9.79 7.92 36.12
N ILE A 533 10.21 7.16 35.11
CA ILE A 533 9.49 6.00 34.56
C ILE A 533 9.19 4.98 35.67
N GLN A 534 10.19 4.62 36.48
CA GLN A 534 10.02 3.62 37.54
C GLN A 534 9.07 4.05 38.66
N SER A 535 8.93 5.35 38.90
CA SER A 535 8.14 5.91 40.00
C SER A 535 6.75 6.38 39.58
N GLN A 536 6.57 6.79 38.32
CA GLN A 536 5.33 7.41 37.83
C GLN A 536 4.51 6.48 36.92
N ILE A 537 5.09 5.44 36.33
CA ILE A 537 4.42 4.55 35.38
C ILE A 537 4.09 3.21 36.03
N ASN A 538 2.80 2.88 36.06
CA ASN A 538 2.21 1.73 36.72
C ASN A 538 1.86 0.60 35.73
N SER A 539 1.48 0.91 34.49
CA SER A 539 1.15 -0.11 33.49
C SER A 539 2.35 -1.01 33.24
N ALA A 540 2.15 -2.32 33.44
CA ALA A 540 3.19 -3.33 33.24
C ALA A 540 3.71 -3.32 31.79
N LEU A 541 2.83 -3.08 30.82
CA LEU A 541 3.17 -3.01 29.40
C LEU A 541 4.07 -1.80 29.12
N LEU A 542 3.64 -0.59 29.49
CA LEU A 542 4.43 0.63 29.26
C LEU A 542 5.77 0.59 29.98
N ARG A 543 5.77 0.14 31.23
CA ARG A 543 6.98 0.01 32.04
C ARG A 543 7.98 -0.97 31.43
N GLY A 544 7.53 -2.15 31.00
CA GLY A 544 8.40 -3.13 30.35
C GLY A 544 9.05 -2.59 29.07
N LEU A 545 8.26 -1.92 28.22
CA LEU A 545 8.75 -1.33 26.97
C LEU A 545 9.78 -0.22 27.23
N LEU A 546 9.50 0.69 28.17
CA LEU A 546 10.33 1.86 28.46
C LEU A 546 11.64 1.52 29.17
N LEU A 547 11.66 0.49 30.03
CA LEU A 547 12.86 0.07 30.73
C LEU A 547 13.84 -0.66 29.81
N ASP A 548 13.34 -1.48 28.87
CA ASP A 548 14.19 -2.24 27.95
C ASP A 548 14.81 -1.38 26.84
N THR A 549 14.10 -0.34 26.38
CA THR A 549 14.45 0.40 25.15
C THR A 549 15.83 1.08 25.19
N PRO A 550 16.27 1.75 26.27
CA PRO A 550 17.58 2.42 26.33
C PRO A 550 18.76 1.46 26.11
N ASP A 551 18.75 0.30 26.75
CA ASP A 551 19.83 -0.70 26.65
C ASP A 551 19.91 -1.28 25.22
N LEU A 552 18.77 -1.48 24.58
CA LEU A 552 18.69 -1.94 23.19
C LEU A 552 19.24 -0.91 22.19
N LEU A 553 19.20 0.39 22.52
CA LEU A 553 19.69 1.49 21.68
C LEU A 553 21.13 1.91 21.98
N ALA A 554 21.71 1.46 23.10
CA ALA A 554 23.06 1.81 23.52
C ALA A 554 24.16 1.63 22.46
N PRO A 555 24.14 0.58 21.60
CA PRO A 555 25.15 0.41 20.56
C PRO A 555 25.26 1.58 19.58
N ALA A 556 24.16 2.27 19.26
CA ALA A 556 24.18 3.37 18.28
C ALA A 556 25.12 4.52 18.70
N HIS A 557 25.32 4.71 20.01
CA HIS A 557 26.15 5.79 20.55
C HIS A 557 27.65 5.60 20.27
N SER A 558 28.15 4.36 20.30
CA SER A 558 29.58 4.08 20.06
C SER A 558 29.97 4.36 18.61
N PHE A 559 29.13 3.94 17.66
CA PHE A 559 29.34 4.19 16.22
C PHE A 559 29.27 5.68 15.88
N LEU A 560 28.37 6.44 16.50
CA LEU A 560 28.24 7.87 16.24
C LEU A 560 29.49 8.68 16.63
N LYS A 561 30.19 8.29 17.71
CA LYS A 561 31.39 9.00 18.19
C LYS A 561 32.58 8.97 17.23
N VAL A 562 32.67 7.95 16.39
CA VAL A 562 33.80 7.75 15.45
C VAL A 562 33.62 8.59 14.17
N LEU A 563 32.43 9.18 13.98
CA LEU A 563 32.08 9.90 12.76
C LEU A 563 32.24 11.42 12.89
N ASN A 564 32.81 12.02 11.86
CA ASN A 564 32.82 13.46 11.65
C ASN A 564 31.48 13.91 11.04
N GLU A 565 30.72 14.70 11.80
CA GLU A 565 29.41 15.23 11.39
C GLU A 565 29.41 15.96 10.05
N LYS A 566 30.43 16.82 9.80
CA LYS A 566 30.47 17.63 8.56
C LYS A 566 30.71 16.74 7.35
N ALA A 567 31.59 15.76 7.47
CA ALA A 567 31.88 14.80 6.41
C ALA A 567 30.68 13.88 6.15
N ALA A 568 30.03 13.38 7.20
CA ALA A 568 28.84 12.55 7.08
C ALA A 568 27.69 13.26 6.35
N LYS A 569 27.40 14.51 6.74
CA LYS A 569 26.35 15.36 6.12
C LYS A 569 26.67 15.76 4.67
N SER A 570 27.94 15.88 4.30
CA SER A 570 28.35 16.23 2.94
C SER A 570 28.43 15.03 1.99
N GLY A 571 28.39 13.80 2.50
CA GLY A 571 28.62 12.60 1.69
C GLY A 571 30.11 12.27 1.49
N ASN A 572 31.01 13.00 2.16
CA ASN A 572 32.45 12.82 1.94
C ASN A 572 32.99 11.66 2.79
N LYS A 573 33.20 10.50 2.15
CA LYS A 573 33.74 9.29 2.79
C LYS A 573 35.22 9.41 3.17
N THR A 574 35.99 10.32 2.57
CA THR A 574 37.45 10.42 2.83
C THR A 574 37.77 11.05 4.18
N GLU A 575 36.89 11.92 4.68
CA GLU A 575 37.05 12.63 5.97
C GLU A 575 36.02 12.16 7.01
N LEU A 576 35.37 11.01 6.75
CA LEU A 576 34.25 10.52 7.53
C LEU A 576 34.66 10.07 8.93
N PHE A 577 35.78 9.35 9.04
CA PHE A 577 36.28 8.84 10.31
C PHE A 577 37.16 9.89 10.97
N SER A 578 36.76 10.35 12.16
CA SER A 578 37.52 11.37 12.90
C SER A 578 38.79 10.80 13.55
N ASP A 579 38.76 9.52 13.92
CA ASP A 579 39.91 8.78 14.42
C ASP A 579 40.28 7.67 13.42
N LEU A 580 41.51 7.74 12.89
CA LEU A 580 42.05 6.77 11.93
C LEU A 580 42.80 5.61 12.61
N SER A 581 42.88 5.59 13.94
CA SER A 581 43.58 4.52 14.70
C SER A 581 43.07 3.11 14.35
N GLY A 582 41.77 2.97 14.10
CA GLY A 582 41.13 1.72 13.66
C GLY A 582 41.24 1.43 12.16
N PHE A 583 41.83 2.34 11.37
CA PHE A 583 41.83 2.28 9.89
C PHE A 583 43.24 2.49 9.31
N PRO A 584 44.17 1.54 9.52
CA PRO A 584 45.59 1.72 9.16
C PRO A 584 45.82 1.96 7.67
N VAL A 585 45.01 1.33 6.80
CA VAL A 585 45.10 1.53 5.34
C VAL A 585 44.74 2.96 4.95
N LEU A 586 43.71 3.54 5.58
CA LEU A 586 43.31 4.92 5.30
C LEU A 586 44.39 5.89 5.78
N GLN A 587 44.95 5.64 6.97
CA GLN A 587 46.06 6.43 7.49
C GLN A 587 47.25 6.43 6.52
N GLU A 588 47.73 5.26 6.09
CA GLU A 588 48.84 5.14 5.14
C GLU A 588 48.57 5.93 3.84
N ARG A 589 47.36 5.82 3.29
CA ARG A 589 46.97 6.52 2.05
C ARG A 589 46.94 8.04 2.24
N THR A 590 46.41 8.52 3.37
CA THR A 590 46.39 9.96 3.68
C THR A 590 47.79 10.53 3.86
N GLU A 591 48.70 9.80 4.51
CA GLU A 591 50.11 10.18 4.67
C GLU A 591 50.85 10.24 3.31
N GLN A 592 50.59 9.27 2.42
CA GLN A 592 51.11 9.27 1.05
C GLN A 592 50.62 10.47 0.24
N ILE A 593 49.34 10.82 0.34
CA ILE A 593 48.76 12.00 -0.30
C ILE A 593 49.41 13.27 0.24
N GLN A 594 49.55 13.39 1.56
CA GLN A 594 50.17 14.56 2.19
C GLN A 594 51.63 14.72 1.77
N THR A 595 52.37 13.61 1.63
CA THR A 595 53.75 13.60 1.14
C THR A 595 53.85 14.20 -0.27
N VAL A 596 52.99 13.76 -1.20
CA VAL A 596 52.97 14.30 -2.58
C VAL A 596 52.53 15.76 -2.61
N LEU A 597 51.57 16.16 -1.76
CA LEU A 597 51.17 17.56 -1.64
C LEU A 597 52.34 18.45 -1.15
N ASN A 598 53.12 17.98 -0.18
CA ASN A 598 54.30 18.69 0.31
C ASN A 598 55.36 18.84 -0.81
N GLU A 599 55.61 17.77 -1.58
CA GLU A 599 56.52 17.81 -2.75
C GLU A 599 56.07 18.85 -3.79
N ILE A 600 54.76 18.92 -4.10
CA ILE A 600 54.19 19.90 -5.04
C ILE A 600 54.32 21.34 -4.50
N GLN A 601 54.12 21.52 -3.19
CA GLN A 601 54.28 22.82 -2.52
C GLN A 601 55.73 23.28 -2.52
N ASP A 602 56.69 22.38 -2.32
CA ASP A 602 58.12 22.70 -2.37
C ASP A 602 58.57 23.06 -3.80
N HIS A 603 58.05 22.38 -4.82
CA HIS A 603 58.28 22.70 -6.24
C HIS A 603 57.87 24.13 -6.63
N ARG A 604 56.97 24.76 -5.87
CA ARG A 604 56.59 26.17 -6.05
C ARG A 604 57.80 27.11 -6.00
N LYS A 605 58.80 26.80 -5.16
CA LYS A 605 60.04 27.60 -5.03
C LYS A 605 60.81 27.63 -6.36
N GLU A 606 60.92 26.49 -7.02
CA GLU A 606 61.59 26.36 -8.32
C GLU A 606 60.86 27.12 -9.43
N ILE A 607 59.52 27.05 -9.45
CA ILE A 607 58.69 27.76 -10.42
C ILE A 607 58.85 29.28 -10.27
N ARG A 608 58.83 29.79 -9.03
CA ARG A 608 59.03 31.23 -8.75
C ARG A 608 60.38 31.73 -9.28
N MET A 609 61.43 30.92 -9.16
CA MET A 609 62.76 31.23 -9.70
C MET A 609 62.76 31.20 -11.24
N LYS A 610 62.20 30.16 -11.87
CA LYS A 610 62.17 30.01 -13.34
C LYS A 610 61.37 31.11 -14.04
N LEU A 611 60.23 31.50 -13.49
CA LEU A 611 59.37 32.55 -14.05
C LEU A 611 59.73 33.97 -13.56
N LYS A 612 60.72 34.11 -12.65
CA LYS A 612 61.09 35.37 -11.99
C LYS A 612 59.89 36.09 -11.36
N ALA A 613 58.95 35.32 -10.80
CA ALA A 613 57.68 35.81 -10.26
C ALA A 613 57.54 35.37 -8.79
N PRO A 614 58.10 36.12 -7.82
CA PRO A 614 58.15 35.70 -6.41
C PRO A 614 56.76 35.63 -5.75
N ALA A 615 55.79 36.39 -6.24
CA ALA A 615 54.41 36.40 -5.75
C ALA A 615 53.53 35.28 -6.34
N LEU A 616 54.07 34.42 -7.21
CA LEU A 616 53.28 33.39 -7.87
C LEU A 616 52.79 32.34 -6.87
N ASP A 617 51.50 32.06 -6.90
CA ASP A 617 50.90 30.92 -6.21
C ASP A 617 50.10 30.06 -7.18
N TYR A 618 49.85 28.82 -6.78
CA TYR A 618 49.02 27.92 -7.56
C TYR A 618 47.56 28.37 -7.56
N THR A 619 46.88 28.16 -8.67
CA THR A 619 45.45 28.46 -8.83
C THR A 619 44.68 27.19 -9.14
N THR A 620 43.40 27.17 -8.75
CA THR A 620 42.49 26.07 -9.07
C THR A 620 41.33 26.61 -9.89
N VAL A 621 41.11 26.07 -11.08
CA VAL A 621 40.03 26.51 -11.99
C VAL A 621 39.32 25.30 -12.57
N SER A 622 37.99 25.27 -12.45
CA SER A 622 37.14 24.18 -12.97
C SER A 622 37.58 22.78 -12.51
N GLY A 623 38.02 22.66 -11.24
CA GLY A 623 38.46 21.40 -10.65
C GLY A 623 39.87 20.95 -11.02
N GLN A 624 40.60 21.71 -11.84
CA GLN A 624 42.02 21.48 -12.09
C GLN A 624 42.85 22.28 -11.09
N GLU A 625 43.61 21.57 -10.25
CA GLU A 625 44.45 22.14 -9.19
C GLU A 625 45.88 22.36 -9.67
N PHE A 626 46.65 23.16 -8.90
CA PHE A 626 48.08 23.40 -9.13
C PHE A 626 48.43 24.09 -10.47
N LEU A 627 47.50 24.90 -10.98
CA LEU A 627 47.68 25.62 -12.24
C LEU A 627 48.63 26.81 -12.07
N ILE A 628 49.58 26.93 -12.99
CA ILE A 628 50.48 28.07 -13.10
C ILE A 628 49.86 29.07 -14.09
N GLU A 629 49.32 30.17 -13.58
CA GLU A 629 48.64 31.18 -14.38
C GLU A 629 49.61 32.27 -14.85
N VAL A 630 49.70 32.47 -16.16
CA VAL A 630 50.58 33.48 -16.79
C VAL A 630 49.76 34.31 -17.78
N LYS A 631 49.94 35.63 -17.78
CA LYS A 631 49.30 36.52 -18.76
C LYS A 631 49.74 36.16 -20.18
N ASN A 632 48.81 36.21 -21.14
CA ASN A 632 49.11 35.86 -22.52
C ASN A 632 50.22 36.74 -23.13
N SER A 633 50.40 37.97 -22.64
CA SER A 633 51.51 38.85 -23.03
C SER A 633 52.89 38.35 -22.60
N LEU A 634 52.96 37.48 -21.59
CA LEU A 634 54.18 36.92 -21.02
C LEU A 634 54.32 35.42 -21.31
N SER A 635 53.57 34.88 -22.28
CA SER A 635 53.61 33.46 -22.60
C SER A 635 54.97 32.99 -23.13
N SER A 636 55.79 33.90 -23.65
CA SER A 636 57.17 33.62 -24.09
C SER A 636 58.13 33.33 -22.94
N THR A 637 57.79 33.70 -21.70
CA THR A 637 58.60 33.43 -20.50
C THR A 637 58.42 32.00 -19.99
N VAL A 638 57.40 31.29 -20.48
CA VAL A 638 57.09 29.92 -20.05
C VAL A 638 58.00 28.94 -20.81
N PRO A 639 58.66 28.00 -20.10
CA PRO A 639 59.48 26.96 -20.73
C PRO A 639 58.69 26.11 -21.75
N PRO A 640 59.33 25.64 -22.85
CA PRO A 640 58.65 24.92 -23.93
C PRO A 640 58.23 23.50 -23.56
N ASP A 641 58.83 22.91 -22.53
CA ASP A 641 58.50 21.59 -21.98
C ASP A 641 57.22 21.59 -21.13
N TRP A 642 56.64 22.76 -20.86
CA TRP A 642 55.41 22.87 -20.06
C TRP A 642 54.17 22.63 -20.90
N VAL A 643 53.23 21.90 -20.32
CA VAL A 643 51.98 21.56 -20.99
C VAL A 643 50.95 22.65 -20.69
N LYS A 644 50.40 23.27 -21.74
CA LYS A 644 49.28 24.21 -21.62
C LYS A 644 47.99 23.42 -21.35
N ILE A 645 47.34 23.68 -20.22
CA ILE A 645 46.15 22.94 -19.78
C ILE A 645 44.86 23.67 -20.17
N SER A 646 44.79 24.99 -19.90
CA SER A 646 43.66 25.82 -20.28
C SER A 646 44.13 27.21 -20.72
N CYS A 647 43.28 27.89 -21.50
CA CYS A 647 43.55 29.22 -22.00
C CYS A 647 42.27 30.04 -21.94
N THR A 648 42.39 31.29 -21.50
CA THR A 648 41.34 32.31 -21.61
C THR A 648 41.87 33.47 -22.45
N LYS A 649 41.01 34.44 -22.76
CA LYS A 649 41.42 35.62 -23.54
C LYS A 649 42.58 36.40 -22.90
N ALA A 650 42.67 36.42 -21.56
CA ALA A 650 43.68 37.20 -20.83
C ALA A 650 44.89 36.37 -20.36
N VAL A 651 44.67 35.13 -19.95
CA VAL A 651 45.68 34.29 -19.28
C VAL A 651 45.72 32.87 -19.83
N SER A 652 46.92 32.30 -19.88
CA SER A 652 47.18 30.89 -20.20
C SER A 652 47.64 30.17 -18.93
N ARG A 653 47.18 28.93 -18.74
CA ARG A 653 47.48 28.11 -17.56
C ARG A 653 48.25 26.87 -17.94
N TYR A 654 49.30 26.58 -17.18
CA TYR A 654 50.28 25.53 -17.52
C TYR A 654 50.58 24.60 -16.34
N HIS A 655 51.02 23.38 -16.66
CA HIS A 655 51.70 22.47 -15.74
C HIS A 655 53.13 22.20 -16.22
N SER A 656 54.11 22.25 -15.31
CA SER A 656 55.47 21.78 -15.60
C SER A 656 55.53 20.25 -15.67
N PRO A 657 56.55 19.63 -16.31
CA PRO A 657 56.67 18.16 -16.37
C PRO A 657 56.58 17.47 -15.01
N PHE A 658 57.25 18.04 -13.99
CA PHE A 658 57.15 17.57 -12.60
C PHE A 658 55.71 17.58 -12.06
N LEU A 659 54.96 18.67 -12.32
CA LEU A 659 53.56 18.78 -11.89
C LEU A 659 52.69 17.80 -12.65
N VAL A 660 52.91 17.57 -13.94
CA VAL A 660 52.15 16.57 -14.71
C VAL A 660 52.31 15.18 -14.10
N GLU A 661 53.53 14.78 -13.73
CA GLU A 661 53.80 13.48 -13.12
C GLU A 661 53.25 13.37 -11.69
N ARG A 662 53.56 14.33 -10.82
CA ARG A 662 53.13 14.32 -9.41
C ARG A 662 51.62 14.52 -9.27
N TYR A 663 51.01 15.37 -10.09
CA TYR A 663 49.55 15.54 -10.12
C TYR A 663 48.86 14.26 -10.59
N LYS A 664 49.42 13.56 -11.59
CA LYS A 664 48.91 12.23 -11.99
C LYS A 664 48.99 11.24 -10.82
N LYS A 665 50.12 11.20 -10.10
CA LYS A 665 50.28 10.34 -8.91
C LYS A 665 49.30 10.71 -7.79
N LEU A 666 49.08 12.01 -7.55
CA LEU A 666 48.12 12.52 -6.58
C LEU A 666 46.69 12.10 -6.92
N LEU A 667 46.28 12.23 -8.19
CA LEU A 667 44.95 11.78 -8.65
C LEU A 667 44.77 10.27 -8.47
N GLN A 668 45.80 9.47 -8.76
CA GLN A 668 45.76 8.03 -8.50
C GLN A 668 45.60 7.70 -7.01
N LEU A 669 46.35 8.38 -6.14
CA LEU A 669 46.24 8.17 -4.69
C LEU A 669 44.88 8.62 -4.14
N ARG A 670 44.32 9.73 -4.63
CA ARG A 670 42.98 10.21 -4.24
C ARG A 670 41.88 9.25 -4.69
N GLU A 671 41.97 8.72 -5.91
CA GLU A 671 41.02 7.70 -6.39
C GLU A 671 41.15 6.39 -5.61
N GLN A 672 42.39 5.96 -5.30
CA GLN A 672 42.61 4.78 -4.47
C GLN A 672 42.08 4.96 -3.04
N LEU A 673 42.30 6.14 -2.44
CA LEU A 673 41.73 6.48 -1.13
C LEU A 673 40.20 6.39 -1.15
N LEU A 674 39.54 6.86 -2.21
CA LEU A 674 38.09 6.77 -2.32
C LEU A 674 37.60 5.31 -2.37
N LEU A 675 38.31 4.43 -3.10
CA LEU A 675 38.00 3.00 -3.14
C LEU A 675 38.23 2.32 -1.78
N ASP A 676 39.36 2.61 -1.13
CA ASP A 676 39.68 2.07 0.20
C ASP A 676 38.66 2.57 1.24
N CYS A 677 38.27 3.86 1.21
CA CYS A 677 37.20 4.41 2.06
C CYS A 677 35.85 3.74 1.81
N GLN A 678 35.49 3.43 0.55
CA GLN A 678 34.24 2.71 0.24
C GLN A 678 34.26 1.29 0.80
N ARG A 679 35.42 0.61 0.79
CA ARG A 679 35.58 -0.71 1.41
C ARG A 679 35.41 -0.62 2.92
N GLU A 680 36.13 0.28 3.57
CA GLU A 680 36.03 0.45 5.03
C GLU A 680 34.65 0.92 5.47
N TRP A 681 33.96 1.76 4.68
CA TRP A 681 32.55 2.10 4.89
C TRP A 681 31.66 0.85 4.89
N THR A 682 31.84 -0.02 3.91
CA THR A 682 31.04 -1.27 3.81
C THR A 682 31.31 -2.20 4.99
N ASN A 683 32.55 -2.27 5.47
CA ASN A 683 32.93 -3.03 6.68
C ASN A 683 32.32 -2.42 7.95
N PHE A 684 32.32 -1.09 8.06
CA PHE A 684 31.72 -0.37 9.18
C PHE A 684 30.20 -0.60 9.25
N LEU A 685 29.52 -0.60 8.11
CA LEU A 685 28.10 -0.96 8.04
C LEU A 685 27.84 -2.42 8.43
N GLU A 686 28.76 -3.34 8.11
CA GLU A 686 28.65 -4.74 8.56
C GLU A 686 28.68 -4.85 10.08
N GLN A 687 29.64 -4.18 10.72
CA GLN A 687 29.77 -4.19 12.19
C GLN A 687 28.53 -3.59 12.88
N PHE A 688 27.98 -2.50 12.33
CA PHE A 688 26.71 -1.96 12.83
C PHE A 688 25.55 -2.95 12.62
N GLY A 689 25.55 -3.67 11.50
CA GLY A 689 24.56 -4.68 11.14
C GLY A 689 24.47 -5.85 12.13
N GLU A 690 25.53 -6.15 12.89
CA GLU A 690 25.49 -7.17 13.95
C GLU A 690 24.47 -6.83 15.06
N HIS A 691 24.19 -5.54 15.28
CA HIS A 691 23.23 -5.06 16.27
C HIS A 691 21.82 -4.84 15.70
N TYR A 692 21.57 -5.20 14.43
CA TYR A 692 20.31 -4.94 13.72
C TYR A 692 19.08 -5.46 14.47
N HIS A 693 19.08 -6.73 14.90
CA HIS A 693 17.92 -7.33 15.58
C HIS A 693 17.62 -6.68 16.94
N THR A 694 18.68 -6.30 17.68
CA THR A 694 18.56 -5.59 18.97
C THR A 694 17.89 -4.23 18.77
N MET A 695 18.35 -3.45 17.78
CA MET A 695 17.75 -2.14 17.47
C MET A 695 16.35 -2.27 16.86
N LYS A 696 16.09 -3.30 16.03
CA LYS A 696 14.75 -3.57 15.48
C LYS A 696 13.74 -3.87 16.60
N ARG A 697 14.14 -4.60 17.65
CA ARG A 697 13.29 -4.80 18.84
C ARG A 697 12.99 -3.48 19.55
N ALA A 698 13.98 -2.60 19.73
CA ALA A 698 13.76 -1.27 20.31
C ALA A 698 12.74 -0.45 19.50
N ILE A 699 12.86 -0.45 18.17
CA ILE A 699 11.92 0.24 17.27
C ILE A 699 10.52 -0.37 17.38
N SER A 700 10.40 -1.69 17.53
CA SER A 700 9.10 -2.35 17.79
C SER A 700 8.48 -1.92 19.13
N HIS A 701 9.29 -1.65 20.16
CA HIS A 701 8.80 -1.08 21.41
C HIS A 701 8.29 0.35 21.21
N LEU A 702 9.05 1.19 20.50
CA LEU A 702 8.63 2.55 20.13
C LEU A 702 7.33 2.55 19.32
N ALA A 703 7.21 1.64 18.34
CA ALA A 703 6.00 1.47 17.54
C ALA A 703 4.79 1.12 18.42
N THR A 704 4.98 0.20 19.37
CA THR A 704 3.91 -0.22 20.30
C THR A 704 3.46 0.95 21.18
N MET A 705 4.40 1.75 21.69
CA MET A 705 4.08 2.95 22.45
C MET A 705 3.33 3.99 21.61
N ASP A 706 3.71 4.19 20.33
CA ASP A 706 3.02 5.12 19.43
C ASP A 706 1.57 4.70 19.21
N CYS A 707 1.32 3.40 18.99
CA CYS A 707 -0.02 2.85 18.88
C CYS A 707 -0.84 3.08 20.15
N LEU A 708 -0.25 2.90 21.35
CA LEU A 708 -0.95 3.14 22.61
C LEU A 708 -1.30 4.62 22.80
N PHE A 709 -0.39 5.54 22.47
CA PHE A 709 -0.68 6.98 22.45
C PHE A 709 -1.78 7.33 21.42
N SER A 710 -1.77 6.65 20.27
CA SER A 710 -2.79 6.81 19.22
C SER A 710 -4.18 6.41 19.74
N LEU A 711 -4.30 5.24 20.37
CA LEU A 711 -5.55 4.77 20.96
C LEU A 711 -6.02 5.67 22.12
N ALA A 712 -5.10 6.22 22.91
CA ALA A 712 -5.44 7.19 23.95
C ALA A 712 -5.97 8.52 23.38
N GLU A 713 -5.47 8.96 22.22
CA GLU A 713 -6.01 10.14 21.53
C GLU A 713 -7.43 9.90 21.02
N VAL A 714 -7.73 8.69 20.53
CA VAL A 714 -9.10 8.27 20.18
C VAL A 714 -9.99 8.26 21.42
N ALA A 715 -9.53 7.65 22.51
CA ALA A 715 -10.28 7.55 23.77
C ALA A 715 -10.57 8.92 24.41
N LYS A 716 -9.77 9.94 24.09
CA LYS A 716 -9.96 11.32 24.58
C LYS A 716 -11.10 12.05 23.86
N GLN A 717 -11.57 11.55 22.72
CA GLN A 717 -12.73 12.10 22.01
C GLN A 717 -14.00 11.88 22.86
N GLY A 718 -14.94 12.82 22.82
CA GLY A 718 -16.15 12.79 23.65
C GLY A 718 -16.98 11.50 23.47
N ASP A 719 -17.55 11.02 24.57
CA ASP A 719 -18.45 9.84 24.63
C ASP A 719 -17.81 8.49 24.25
N TYR A 720 -16.51 8.30 24.52
CA TYR A 720 -15.84 7.00 24.45
C TYR A 720 -15.73 6.36 25.84
N CYS A 721 -16.02 5.06 25.94
CA CYS A 721 -15.92 4.31 27.19
C CYS A 721 -14.89 3.18 27.10
N ARG A 722 -14.35 2.78 28.26
CA ARG A 722 -13.53 1.57 28.38
C ARG A 722 -14.45 0.34 28.29
N PRO A 723 -14.27 -0.58 27.32
CA PRO A 723 -15.08 -1.78 27.24
C PRO A 723 -14.62 -2.85 28.23
N GLU A 724 -15.55 -3.50 28.91
CA GLU A 724 -15.30 -4.66 29.76
C GLU A 724 -15.25 -5.92 28.88
N VAL A 725 -14.08 -6.56 28.79
CA VAL A 725 -13.89 -7.75 27.94
C VAL A 725 -13.79 -9.00 28.81
N CYS A 726 -14.78 -9.88 28.69
CA CYS A 726 -14.93 -11.09 29.50
C CYS A 726 -14.61 -12.36 28.70
N GLN A 727 -14.02 -13.36 29.35
CA GLN A 727 -13.71 -14.66 28.73
C GLN A 727 -14.84 -15.68 28.88
N SER A 728 -15.63 -15.57 29.95
CA SER A 728 -16.52 -16.64 30.45
C SER A 728 -17.80 -16.83 29.65
N GLN A 729 -18.37 -15.79 29.05
CA GLN A 729 -19.63 -15.87 28.31
C GLN A 729 -19.59 -15.07 27.00
N PRO A 730 -20.07 -15.64 25.87
CA PRO A 730 -20.22 -14.90 24.63
C PRO A 730 -21.39 -13.92 24.77
N GLN A 731 -21.10 -12.63 24.82
CA GLN A 731 -22.10 -11.57 24.94
C GLN A 731 -21.64 -10.31 24.20
N ILE A 732 -22.59 -9.52 23.72
CA ILE A 732 -22.37 -8.18 23.16
C ILE A 732 -23.42 -7.25 23.75
N ILE A 733 -23.03 -6.43 24.72
CA ILE A 733 -23.87 -5.42 25.35
C ILE A 733 -23.25 -4.07 25.06
N ILE A 734 -23.97 -3.22 24.33
CA ILE A 734 -23.54 -1.88 23.94
C ILE A 734 -24.67 -0.91 24.28
N ARG A 735 -24.39 0.11 25.09
CA ARG A 735 -25.33 1.18 25.42
C ARG A 735 -24.93 2.45 24.66
N GLU A 736 -25.90 3.07 23.97
CA GLU A 736 -25.69 4.30 23.17
C GLU A 736 -24.47 4.23 22.24
N GLY A 737 -24.27 3.09 21.58
CA GLY A 737 -23.18 2.92 20.64
C GLY A 737 -23.35 3.82 19.42
N ARG A 738 -22.23 4.27 18.85
CA ARG A 738 -22.19 5.04 17.60
C ARG A 738 -21.24 4.41 16.59
N HIS A 739 -21.47 4.68 15.31
CA HIS A 739 -20.59 4.16 14.27
C HIS A 739 -19.28 4.98 14.22
N PRO A 740 -18.09 4.37 14.45
CA PRO A 740 -16.83 5.11 14.65
C PRO A 740 -16.48 6.11 13.53
N ALA A 741 -16.60 5.71 12.26
CA ALA A 741 -16.27 6.60 11.14
C ALA A 741 -17.34 7.65 10.84
N ILE A 742 -18.63 7.29 10.93
CA ILE A 742 -19.74 8.20 10.60
C ILE A 742 -19.83 9.33 11.64
N ASP A 743 -19.58 9.02 12.92
CA ASP A 743 -19.55 10.00 14.01
C ASP A 743 -18.59 11.16 13.69
N LEU A 744 -17.40 10.84 13.16
CA LEU A 744 -16.41 11.83 12.73
C LEU A 744 -16.76 12.56 11.43
N LEU A 745 -17.48 11.89 10.50
CA LEU A 745 -17.80 12.46 9.19
C LEU A 745 -19.01 13.41 9.23
N MET A 746 -19.96 13.22 10.16
CA MET A 746 -21.20 14.00 10.20
C MET A 746 -21.05 15.40 10.85
N GLY A 747 -19.96 15.65 11.59
CA GLY A 747 -19.62 16.96 12.16
C GLY A 747 -20.58 17.45 13.27
N GLU A 748 -20.33 18.63 13.84
CA GLU A 748 -21.10 19.18 14.98
C GLU A 748 -22.58 19.47 14.68
N HIS A 749 -22.97 19.57 13.41
CA HIS A 749 -24.31 20.00 12.99
C HIS A 749 -25.31 18.86 12.77
N ASN A 750 -24.86 17.61 12.67
CA ASN A 750 -25.70 16.42 12.52
C ASN A 750 -25.11 15.28 13.35
N GLN A 751 -25.70 14.98 14.51
CA GLN A 751 -25.23 13.87 15.34
C GLN A 751 -25.77 12.54 14.82
N TYR A 752 -24.91 11.53 14.69
CA TYR A 752 -25.35 10.17 14.40
C TYR A 752 -26.16 9.63 15.58
N VAL A 753 -27.32 9.04 15.29
CA VAL A 753 -28.23 8.53 16.34
C VAL A 753 -27.62 7.30 17.01
N ALA A 754 -27.41 7.40 18.32
CA ALA A 754 -26.87 6.31 19.13
C ALA A 754 -27.87 5.16 19.27
N ASN A 755 -27.38 3.92 19.29
CA ASN A 755 -28.21 2.71 19.31
C ASN A 755 -27.73 1.72 20.38
N HIS A 756 -28.66 1.01 21.01
CA HIS A 756 -28.35 -0.05 21.97
C HIS A 756 -28.28 -1.41 21.26
N THR A 757 -27.41 -2.28 21.75
CA THR A 757 -27.29 -3.67 21.29
C THR A 757 -27.19 -4.58 22.49
N GLU A 758 -27.98 -5.66 22.50
CA GLU A 758 -27.95 -6.66 23.55
C GLU A 758 -28.06 -8.05 22.92
N LEU A 759 -26.95 -8.78 22.96
CA LEU A 759 -26.83 -10.17 22.53
C LEU A 759 -26.18 -10.98 23.66
N GLN A 760 -26.81 -12.07 24.06
CA GLN A 760 -26.36 -12.95 25.15
C GLN A 760 -26.37 -14.39 24.67
N GLY A 761 -25.26 -15.11 24.85
CA GLY A 761 -25.11 -16.49 24.38
C GLY A 761 -26.06 -17.49 25.03
N ASP A 762 -26.35 -17.33 26.33
CA ASP A 762 -27.31 -18.12 27.10
C ASP A 762 -28.75 -17.56 27.03
N GLY A 763 -28.93 -16.39 26.43
CA GLY A 763 -30.20 -15.70 26.29
C GLY A 763 -30.52 -15.34 24.83
N ARG A 764 -30.84 -14.06 24.59
CA ARG A 764 -31.19 -13.52 23.27
C ARG A 764 -29.92 -13.36 22.43
N ARG A 765 -29.63 -14.32 21.57
CA ARG A 765 -28.39 -14.37 20.74
C ARG A 765 -28.61 -14.05 19.28
N THR A 766 -29.85 -13.96 18.83
CA THR A 766 -30.20 -13.70 17.44
C THR A 766 -31.13 -12.48 17.34
N MET A 767 -30.69 -11.47 16.60
CA MET A 767 -31.52 -10.30 16.25
C MET A 767 -31.94 -10.39 14.79
N ILE A 768 -33.25 -10.44 14.55
CA ILE A 768 -33.81 -10.32 13.20
C ILE A 768 -34.15 -8.85 12.97
N ILE A 769 -33.47 -8.20 12.03
CA ILE A 769 -33.62 -6.76 11.77
C ILE A 769 -34.38 -6.55 10.46
N THR A 770 -35.46 -5.79 10.54
CA THR A 770 -36.34 -5.47 9.41
C THR A 770 -36.43 -3.96 9.18
N GLY A 771 -36.93 -3.55 8.01
CA GLY A 771 -37.21 -2.14 7.69
C GLY A 771 -36.59 -1.66 6.37
N PRO A 772 -36.82 -0.40 5.97
CA PRO A 772 -36.37 0.14 4.68
C PRO A 772 -34.84 0.30 4.58
N ASN A 773 -34.28 0.21 3.37
CA ASN A 773 -32.82 0.27 3.15
C ASN A 773 -32.21 1.62 3.54
N MET A 774 -32.99 2.70 3.47
CA MET A 774 -32.55 4.03 3.91
C MET A 774 -32.67 4.26 5.42
N GLY A 775 -33.16 3.30 6.21
CA GLY A 775 -33.39 3.46 7.65
C GLY A 775 -32.15 3.35 8.54
N GLY A 776 -30.94 3.22 7.99
CA GLY A 776 -29.68 3.09 8.76
C GLY A 776 -29.31 1.67 9.18
N LYS A 777 -29.99 0.64 8.66
CA LYS A 777 -29.73 -0.79 9.00
C LYS A 777 -28.26 -1.18 8.78
N SER A 778 -27.71 -0.87 7.61
CA SER A 778 -26.33 -1.21 7.25
C SER A 778 -25.31 -0.48 8.15
N SER A 779 -25.60 0.76 8.55
CA SER A 779 -24.77 1.50 9.50
C SER A 779 -24.79 0.87 10.89
N TYR A 780 -25.98 0.48 11.38
CA TYR A 780 -26.12 -0.19 12.68
C TYR A 780 -25.36 -1.53 12.74
N ILE A 781 -25.53 -2.42 11.75
CA ILE A 781 -24.84 -3.73 11.79
C ILE A 781 -23.32 -3.59 11.66
N ARG A 782 -22.83 -2.61 10.87
CA ARG A 782 -21.40 -2.30 10.80
C ARG A 782 -20.89 -1.78 12.13
N GLN A 783 -21.63 -0.88 12.76
CA GLN A 783 -21.29 -0.32 14.07
C GLN A 783 -21.07 -1.42 15.10
N VAL A 784 -21.97 -2.41 15.22
CA VAL A 784 -21.83 -3.49 16.21
C VAL A 784 -20.51 -4.23 16.00
N ALA A 785 -20.20 -4.63 14.75
CA ALA A 785 -18.96 -5.33 14.44
C ALA A 785 -17.71 -4.48 14.69
N LEU A 786 -17.74 -3.19 14.31
CA LEU A 786 -16.62 -2.27 14.49
C LEU A 786 -16.32 -2.01 15.97
N ILE A 787 -17.34 -1.86 16.81
CA ILE A 787 -17.18 -1.71 18.26
C ILE A 787 -16.53 -2.98 18.85
N CYS A 788 -16.95 -4.18 18.44
CA CYS A 788 -16.31 -5.42 18.88
C CYS A 788 -14.83 -5.49 18.47
N ILE A 789 -14.49 -5.10 17.23
CA ILE A 789 -13.11 -5.03 16.75
C ILE A 789 -12.28 -4.07 17.62
N MET A 790 -12.76 -2.84 17.83
CA MET A 790 -12.08 -1.84 18.63
C MET A 790 -11.82 -2.32 20.06
N ALA A 791 -12.80 -2.97 20.69
CA ALA A 791 -12.64 -3.51 22.03
C ALA A 791 -11.59 -4.62 22.12
N GLN A 792 -11.64 -5.61 21.20
CA GLN A 792 -10.63 -6.69 21.14
C GLN A 792 -9.26 -6.23 20.67
N MET A 793 -9.13 -5.04 20.08
CA MET A 793 -7.83 -4.41 19.87
C MET A 793 -7.21 -3.87 21.16
N GLY A 794 -8.01 -3.66 22.21
CA GLY A 794 -7.62 -2.96 23.44
C GLY A 794 -7.86 -1.45 23.41
N SER A 795 -8.73 -0.97 22.52
CA SER A 795 -9.15 0.44 22.43
C SER A 795 -10.38 0.73 23.28
N TYR A 796 -10.60 2.00 23.60
CA TYR A 796 -11.91 2.50 24.01
C TYR A 796 -12.87 2.49 22.81
N VAL A 797 -14.17 2.50 23.08
CA VAL A 797 -15.23 2.38 22.07
C VAL A 797 -16.23 3.53 22.15
N PRO A 798 -16.83 3.97 21.02
CA PRO A 798 -17.80 5.06 20.99
C PRO A 798 -19.17 4.59 21.49
N ALA A 799 -19.31 4.49 22.81
CA ALA A 799 -20.50 4.06 23.52
C ALA A 799 -20.49 4.66 24.93
N SER A 800 -21.65 4.69 25.61
CA SER A 800 -21.68 5.07 27.02
C SER A 800 -21.18 3.93 27.92
N GLU A 801 -21.56 2.69 27.58
CA GLU A 801 -21.11 1.46 28.24
C GLU A 801 -20.98 0.32 27.23
N ALA A 802 -19.98 -0.55 27.41
CA ALA A 802 -19.78 -1.71 26.57
C ALA A 802 -19.25 -2.91 27.37
N GLN A 803 -19.91 -4.06 27.24
CA GLN A 803 -19.48 -5.36 27.79
C GLN A 803 -19.48 -6.41 26.69
N LEU A 804 -18.35 -7.06 26.48
CA LEU A 804 -18.10 -7.90 25.33
C LEU A 804 -17.43 -9.21 25.76
N GLY A 805 -17.99 -10.33 25.31
CA GLY A 805 -17.30 -11.62 25.33
C GLY A 805 -16.26 -11.66 24.22
N VAL A 806 -15.12 -12.32 24.46
CA VAL A 806 -14.11 -12.50 23.40
C VAL A 806 -14.68 -13.32 22.24
N LEU A 807 -14.67 -12.73 21.05
CA LEU A 807 -15.04 -13.36 19.79
C LEU A 807 -13.82 -13.99 19.11
N ASP A 808 -14.02 -15.17 18.54
CA ASP A 808 -13.01 -15.86 17.74
C ASP A 808 -12.97 -15.35 16.28
N GLY A 809 -14.09 -14.85 15.76
CA GLY A 809 -14.20 -14.32 14.42
C GLY A 809 -15.46 -13.51 14.17
N ILE A 810 -15.36 -12.62 13.17
CA ILE A 810 -16.50 -11.85 12.65
C ILE A 810 -16.71 -12.21 11.19
N TYR A 811 -17.90 -12.71 10.90
CA TYR A 811 -18.31 -13.16 9.58
C TYR A 811 -19.40 -12.27 9.06
N THR A 812 -19.16 -11.64 7.92
CA THR A 812 -20.16 -10.77 7.29
C THR A 812 -20.46 -11.24 5.89
N ARG A 813 -21.75 -11.18 5.57
CA ARG A 813 -22.25 -11.20 4.21
C ARG A 813 -23.08 -9.93 4.04
N MET A 814 -22.54 -8.95 3.35
CA MET A 814 -23.16 -7.64 3.16
C MET A 814 -22.96 -7.14 1.74
N GLY A 815 -23.93 -6.35 1.25
CA GLY A 815 -23.81 -5.66 -0.03
C GLY A 815 -24.08 -6.51 -1.28
N ALA A 816 -24.19 -5.81 -2.41
CA ALA A 816 -24.38 -6.35 -3.75
C ALA A 816 -23.28 -5.79 -4.65
N SER A 817 -22.06 -6.33 -4.53
CA SER A 817 -20.98 -6.00 -5.46
C SER A 817 -20.96 -7.01 -6.60
N ASP A 818 -21.31 -6.57 -7.81
CA ASP A 818 -21.28 -7.39 -9.01
C ASP A 818 -19.82 -7.63 -9.45
N ASN A 819 -19.27 -8.82 -9.21
CA ASN A 819 -17.99 -9.22 -9.79
C ASN A 819 -18.20 -9.88 -11.17
N ILE A 820 -18.63 -9.09 -12.15
CA ILE A 820 -18.86 -9.56 -13.53
C ILE A 820 -17.62 -10.26 -14.10
N TYR A 821 -16.41 -9.82 -13.72
CA TYR A 821 -15.14 -10.39 -14.17
C TYR A 821 -14.88 -11.84 -13.71
N LYS A 822 -15.52 -12.31 -12.63
CA LYS A 822 -15.37 -13.71 -12.16
C LYS A 822 -16.19 -14.70 -13.00
N GLY A 823 -17.09 -14.23 -13.88
CA GLY A 823 -17.94 -15.07 -14.72
C GLY A 823 -18.93 -15.92 -13.92
N ARG A 824 -19.21 -15.54 -12.67
CA ARG A 824 -20.14 -16.23 -11.76
C ARG A 824 -21.39 -15.36 -11.56
N SER A 825 -22.54 -16.01 -11.36
CA SER A 825 -23.78 -15.32 -10.96
C SER A 825 -23.59 -14.72 -9.57
N THR A 826 -24.09 -13.52 -9.35
CA THR A 826 -24.08 -12.79 -8.07
C THR A 826 -24.67 -13.64 -6.94
N PHE A 827 -25.68 -14.44 -7.26
CA PHE A 827 -26.30 -15.37 -6.31
C PHE A 827 -25.38 -16.55 -5.93
N MET A 828 -24.57 -17.04 -6.87
CA MET A 828 -23.62 -18.14 -6.57
C MET A 828 -22.50 -17.66 -5.65
N GLU A 829 -22.02 -16.43 -5.84
CA GLU A 829 -21.03 -15.83 -4.93
C GLU A 829 -21.62 -15.65 -3.53
N GLU A 830 -22.84 -15.14 -3.44
CA GLU A 830 -23.58 -15.01 -2.18
C GLU A 830 -23.72 -16.34 -1.43
N LEU A 831 -24.12 -17.41 -2.12
CA LEU A 831 -24.24 -18.74 -1.50
C LEU A 831 -22.89 -19.34 -1.14
N THR A 832 -21.83 -19.04 -1.91
CA THR A 832 -20.48 -19.49 -1.60
C THR A 832 -19.97 -18.83 -0.31
N GLU A 833 -20.17 -17.52 -0.17
CA GLU A 833 -19.87 -16.79 1.07
C GLU A 833 -20.66 -17.34 2.26
N ALA A 834 -21.98 -17.54 2.10
CA ALA A 834 -22.81 -18.11 3.16
C ALA A 834 -22.33 -19.52 3.58
N SER A 835 -21.97 -20.37 2.61
CA SER A 835 -21.42 -21.71 2.85
C SER A 835 -20.10 -21.65 3.64
N GLU A 836 -19.21 -20.72 3.28
CA GLU A 836 -17.94 -20.50 3.99
C GLU A 836 -18.19 -20.08 5.46
N ILE A 837 -19.13 -19.16 5.69
CA ILE A 837 -19.53 -18.73 7.05
C ILE A 837 -20.08 -19.92 7.84
N ILE A 838 -21.01 -20.69 7.27
CA ILE A 838 -21.61 -21.87 7.91
C ILE A 838 -20.54 -22.89 8.32
N SER A 839 -19.53 -23.10 7.49
CA SER A 839 -18.48 -24.09 7.75
C SER A 839 -17.48 -23.70 8.83
N ARG A 840 -17.40 -22.42 9.20
CA ARG A 840 -16.34 -21.88 10.07
C ARG A 840 -16.83 -21.20 11.34
N ALA A 841 -18.03 -20.63 11.31
CA ALA A 841 -18.59 -19.94 12.46
C ALA A 841 -18.74 -20.92 13.63
N THR A 842 -18.33 -20.48 14.81
CA THR A 842 -18.47 -21.22 16.06
C THR A 842 -19.50 -20.52 16.96
N GLU A 843 -19.79 -21.10 18.13
CA GLU A 843 -20.63 -20.46 19.14
C GLU A 843 -20.08 -19.12 19.66
N ARG A 844 -18.78 -18.86 19.50
CA ARG A 844 -18.11 -17.60 19.90
C ARG A 844 -18.03 -16.57 18.78
N SER A 845 -18.52 -16.90 17.58
CA SER A 845 -18.43 -16.00 16.44
C SER A 845 -19.59 -15.00 16.42
N LEU A 846 -19.32 -13.83 15.83
CA LEU A 846 -20.36 -12.89 15.42
C LEU A 846 -20.66 -13.08 13.93
N VAL A 847 -21.90 -13.43 13.61
CA VAL A 847 -22.38 -13.67 12.25
C VAL A 847 -23.34 -12.57 11.84
N ILE A 848 -23.06 -11.91 10.71
CA ILE A 848 -23.88 -10.84 10.15
C ILE A 848 -24.28 -11.24 8.73
N LEU A 849 -25.58 -11.45 8.52
CA LEU A 849 -26.15 -11.82 7.23
C LEU A 849 -27.14 -10.76 6.79
N ASP A 850 -26.83 -10.08 5.69
CA ASP A 850 -27.65 -9.01 5.12
C ASP A 850 -28.28 -9.46 3.79
N GLU A 851 -29.60 -9.47 3.75
CA GLU A 851 -30.43 -9.78 2.58
C GLU A 851 -30.06 -11.12 1.90
N LEU A 852 -29.87 -12.18 2.68
CA LEU A 852 -29.62 -13.52 2.15
C LEU A 852 -30.84 -14.03 1.36
N GLY A 853 -30.62 -14.57 0.16
CA GLY A 853 -31.67 -15.09 -0.73
C GLY A 853 -32.19 -14.09 -1.75
N ARG A 854 -31.67 -12.86 -1.79
CA ARG A 854 -32.19 -11.79 -2.68
C ARG A 854 -31.99 -12.08 -4.18
N GLY A 855 -30.97 -12.86 -4.54
CA GLY A 855 -30.57 -13.11 -5.93
C GLY A 855 -31.36 -14.21 -6.65
N THR A 856 -32.41 -14.76 -6.02
CA THR A 856 -33.20 -15.88 -6.55
C THR A 856 -34.71 -15.63 -6.44
N SER A 857 -35.52 -16.61 -6.81
CA SER A 857 -36.98 -16.57 -6.68
C SER A 857 -37.40 -16.31 -5.22
N THR A 858 -38.52 -15.62 -5.01
CA THR A 858 -38.94 -15.25 -3.64
C THR A 858 -39.16 -16.47 -2.74
N HIS A 859 -39.65 -17.58 -3.28
CA HIS A 859 -39.88 -18.80 -2.49
C HIS A 859 -38.57 -19.49 -2.12
N ASP A 860 -37.62 -19.62 -3.07
CA ASP A 860 -36.31 -20.21 -2.78
C ASP A 860 -35.51 -19.31 -1.84
N GLY A 861 -35.56 -17.99 -2.03
CA GLY A 861 -34.90 -17.01 -1.19
C GLY A 861 -35.37 -17.08 0.26
N ILE A 862 -36.69 -17.11 0.48
CA ILE A 862 -37.28 -17.29 1.82
C ILE A 862 -36.86 -18.64 2.41
N ALA A 863 -36.95 -19.73 1.65
CA ALA A 863 -36.63 -21.07 2.14
C ALA A 863 -35.16 -21.19 2.58
N ILE A 864 -34.23 -20.69 1.75
CA ILE A 864 -32.79 -20.70 2.06
C ILE A 864 -32.50 -19.83 3.27
N ALA A 865 -33.06 -18.61 3.32
CA ALA A 865 -32.83 -17.67 4.41
C ALA A 865 -33.39 -18.21 5.74
N TYR A 866 -34.60 -18.77 5.73
CA TYR A 866 -35.22 -19.39 6.91
C TYR A 866 -34.38 -20.57 7.42
N ALA A 867 -34.03 -21.52 6.55
CA ALA A 867 -33.25 -22.70 6.94
C ALA A 867 -31.85 -22.33 7.45
N THR A 868 -31.21 -21.33 6.83
CA THR A 868 -29.90 -20.83 7.25
C THR A 868 -29.97 -20.16 8.62
N LEU A 869 -30.97 -19.30 8.84
CA LEU A 869 -31.18 -18.64 10.12
C LEU A 869 -31.49 -19.67 11.23
N GLU A 870 -32.37 -20.63 10.97
CA GLU A 870 -32.68 -21.72 11.89
C GLU A 870 -31.42 -22.54 12.25
N TYR A 871 -30.53 -22.80 11.28
CA TYR A 871 -29.26 -23.49 11.52
C TYR A 871 -28.35 -22.71 12.50
N PHE A 872 -28.21 -21.39 12.33
CA PHE A 872 -27.48 -20.57 13.31
C PHE A 872 -28.17 -20.52 14.67
N ILE A 873 -29.51 -20.55 14.70
CA ILE A 873 -30.31 -20.55 15.93
C ILE A 873 -30.18 -21.87 16.70
N ARG A 874 -30.18 -23.03 16.05
CA ARG A 874 -30.21 -24.32 16.75
C ARG A 874 -28.85 -24.97 16.86
N ASP A 875 -28.11 -24.99 15.76
CA ASP A 875 -26.99 -25.90 15.57
C ASP A 875 -25.66 -25.19 15.92
N VAL A 876 -25.38 -24.02 15.33
CA VAL A 876 -24.10 -23.29 15.56
C VAL A 876 -24.08 -22.56 16.90
N LYS A 877 -25.21 -21.94 17.26
CA LYS A 877 -25.36 -21.15 18.49
C LYS A 877 -24.58 -19.82 18.56
N ALA A 878 -24.07 -19.34 17.42
CA ALA A 878 -23.38 -18.06 17.29
C ALA A 878 -24.25 -16.84 17.63
N LEU A 879 -23.59 -15.73 18.00
CA LEU A 879 -24.23 -14.41 18.08
C LEU A 879 -24.53 -13.93 16.66
N THR A 880 -25.80 -13.65 16.36
CA THR A 880 -26.27 -13.47 14.97
C THR A 880 -27.08 -12.19 14.79
N LEU A 881 -26.68 -11.36 13.83
CA LEU A 881 -27.46 -10.25 13.29
C LEU A 881 -27.96 -10.64 11.89
N PHE A 882 -29.28 -10.81 11.74
CA PHE A 882 -29.88 -11.23 10.49
C PHE A 882 -30.79 -10.14 9.93
N VAL A 883 -30.35 -9.45 8.87
CA VAL A 883 -31.14 -8.41 8.21
C VAL A 883 -31.94 -9.02 7.06
N THR A 884 -33.25 -8.82 7.06
CA THR A 884 -34.13 -9.42 6.05
C THR A 884 -35.32 -8.54 5.68
N HIS A 885 -35.79 -8.73 4.43
CA HIS A 885 -37.05 -8.20 3.92
C HIS A 885 -38.15 -9.26 3.89
N TYR A 886 -37.91 -10.47 4.42
CA TYR A 886 -38.85 -11.57 4.38
C TYR A 886 -39.66 -11.65 5.68
N PRO A 887 -40.95 -11.26 5.68
CA PRO A 887 -41.80 -11.34 6.88
C PRO A 887 -41.90 -12.74 7.51
N PRO A 888 -41.93 -13.86 6.75
CA PRO A 888 -41.99 -15.20 7.34
C PRO A 888 -40.84 -15.53 8.29
N LEU A 889 -39.66 -14.91 8.13
CA LEU A 889 -38.55 -15.16 9.04
C LEU A 889 -38.80 -14.61 10.45
N CYS A 890 -39.63 -13.57 10.58
CA CYS A 890 -39.98 -12.99 11.88
C CYS A 890 -40.76 -13.98 12.76
N GLU A 891 -41.38 -15.02 12.17
CA GLU A 891 -42.11 -16.06 12.92
C GLU A 891 -41.17 -16.93 13.77
N LEU A 892 -39.87 -16.97 13.47
CA LEU A 892 -38.87 -17.71 14.25
C LEU A 892 -38.76 -17.24 15.70
N GLU A 893 -39.09 -15.97 15.99
CA GLU A 893 -39.20 -15.47 17.37
C GLU A 893 -40.26 -16.24 18.18
N ARG A 894 -41.36 -16.66 17.55
CA ARG A 894 -42.40 -17.45 18.24
C ARG A 894 -41.96 -18.88 18.50
N VAL A 895 -41.09 -19.41 17.63
CA VAL A 895 -40.54 -20.78 17.77
C VAL A 895 -39.41 -20.81 18.81
N TYR A 896 -38.59 -19.76 18.84
CA TYR A 896 -37.41 -19.63 19.71
C TYR A 896 -37.43 -18.34 20.55
N PRO A 897 -38.44 -18.15 21.43
CA PRO A 897 -38.68 -16.87 22.12
C PRO A 897 -37.61 -16.48 23.15
N GLN A 898 -36.78 -17.44 23.57
CA GLN A 898 -35.67 -17.17 24.49
C GLN A 898 -34.40 -16.74 23.75
N GLN A 899 -34.25 -17.13 22.47
CA GLN A 899 -33.01 -16.97 21.71
C GLN A 899 -33.09 -15.88 20.63
N VAL A 900 -34.29 -15.64 20.08
CA VAL A 900 -34.53 -14.77 18.94
C VAL A 900 -35.35 -13.57 19.38
N THR A 901 -35.02 -12.39 18.86
CA THR A 901 -35.80 -11.18 19.06
C THR A 901 -35.89 -10.40 17.76
N ASN A 902 -37.10 -9.93 17.42
CA ASN A 902 -37.33 -9.10 16.24
C ASN A 902 -37.05 -7.62 16.55
N TYR A 903 -36.43 -6.93 15.61
CA TYR A 903 -36.15 -5.50 15.65
C TYR A 903 -36.46 -4.84 14.31
N HIS A 904 -36.68 -3.52 14.34
CA HIS A 904 -36.78 -2.70 13.15
C HIS A 904 -36.18 -1.31 13.38
N MET A 905 -35.79 -0.66 12.28
CA MET A 905 -35.41 0.76 12.33
C MET A 905 -36.65 1.63 12.37
N SER A 906 -36.77 2.45 13.40
CA SER A 906 -37.90 3.33 13.68
C SER A 906 -38.03 4.45 12.65
N PHE A 907 -39.27 4.81 12.37
CA PHE A 907 -39.64 5.90 11.49
C PHE A 907 -40.95 6.53 11.99
N LEU A 908 -41.10 7.83 11.79
CA LEU A 908 -42.35 8.55 12.05
C LEU A 908 -43.17 8.66 10.78
N LEU A 909 -44.46 8.43 10.91
CA LEU A 909 -45.47 8.70 9.90
C LEU A 909 -46.16 10.00 10.31
N ASN A 910 -45.88 11.09 9.58
CA ASN A 910 -46.56 12.35 9.81
C ASN A 910 -47.90 12.32 9.07
N GLU A 911 -49.01 12.55 9.79
CA GLU A 911 -50.31 12.78 9.18
C GLU A 911 -50.26 14.03 8.28
N PRO A 912 -50.96 14.04 7.13
CA PRO A 912 -51.07 15.24 6.32
C PRO A 912 -51.79 16.35 7.09
N ASP A 913 -51.29 17.58 7.02
CA ASP A 913 -52.00 18.77 7.51
C ASP A 913 -53.37 18.83 6.81
N VAL A 914 -54.44 18.47 7.52
CA VAL A 914 -55.80 18.62 7.03
C VAL A 914 -56.13 20.11 7.01
N ALA A 915 -55.96 20.75 5.84
CA ALA A 915 -56.71 21.96 5.53
C ALA A 915 -58.19 21.54 5.45
N ALA A 916 -58.91 21.78 6.54
CA ALA A 916 -60.36 21.62 6.62
C ALA A 916 -61.02 22.61 5.65
N ASP A 917 -61.18 22.21 4.39
CA ASP A 917 -62.12 22.79 3.44
C ASP A 917 -62.15 21.92 2.17
N THR A 918 -62.93 20.84 2.18
CA THR A 918 -63.75 20.41 1.02
C THR A 918 -64.67 19.25 1.40
N ASP A 919 -65.96 19.51 1.27
CA ASP A 919 -67.04 18.52 1.35
C ASP A 919 -66.95 17.52 0.18
N GLY A 920 -67.16 16.23 0.49
CA GLY A 920 -67.83 15.30 -0.42
C GLY A 920 -66.99 14.19 -1.08
N MET A 921 -67.25 12.96 -0.62
CA MET A 921 -67.17 11.69 -1.35
C MET A 921 -65.91 11.41 -2.18
N TYR A 922 -64.85 10.94 -1.52
CA TYR A 922 -64.09 9.71 -1.79
C TYR A 922 -63.11 9.63 -0.61
N GLU A 923 -63.10 8.55 0.17
CA GLU A 923 -62.00 8.32 1.14
C GLU A 923 -60.72 8.03 0.33
N GLU A 924 -60.10 9.09 -0.20
CA GLU A 924 -58.72 9.06 -0.63
C GLU A 924 -57.89 8.88 0.63
N VAL A 925 -57.56 7.62 0.94
CA VAL A 925 -56.55 7.26 1.93
C VAL A 925 -55.25 7.88 1.44
N GLN A 926 -54.96 9.12 1.84
CA GLN A 926 -53.68 9.77 1.58
C GLN A 926 -52.64 9.11 2.49
N PRO A 927 -51.65 8.39 1.94
CA PRO A 927 -50.62 7.75 2.75
C PRO A 927 -49.69 8.79 3.40
N GLU A 928 -49.25 8.51 4.62
CA GLU A 928 -48.53 9.42 5.51
C GLU A 928 -47.08 9.69 5.06
N PHE A 929 -46.53 10.86 5.44
CA PHE A 929 -45.15 11.26 5.13
C PHE A 929 -44.16 10.58 6.09
N ILE A 930 -43.13 9.87 5.58
CA ILE A 930 -42.15 9.17 6.42
C ILE A 930 -40.96 10.08 6.77
N THR A 931 -40.64 10.16 8.06
CA THR A 931 -39.37 10.66 8.59
C THR A 931 -38.58 9.50 9.21
N PHE A 932 -37.34 9.25 8.76
CA PHE A 932 -36.48 8.21 9.34
C PHE A 932 -35.86 8.70 10.64
N LEU A 933 -36.02 7.95 11.73
CA LEU A 933 -35.45 8.29 13.04
C LEU A 933 -34.07 7.67 13.28
N TYR A 934 -33.67 6.70 12.46
CA TYR A 934 -32.38 5.98 12.59
C TYR A 934 -32.15 5.31 13.96
N GLN A 935 -33.21 5.11 14.73
CA GLN A 935 -33.20 4.45 16.04
C GLN A 935 -33.73 3.01 15.90
N LEU A 936 -33.02 2.05 16.47
CA LEU A 936 -33.44 0.66 16.52
C LEU A 936 -34.51 0.45 17.62
N THR A 937 -35.62 -0.18 17.26
CA THR A 937 -36.74 -0.47 18.16
C THR A 937 -37.12 -1.95 18.09
N GLU A 938 -37.47 -2.53 19.25
CA GLU A 938 -37.93 -3.93 19.35
C GLU A 938 -39.28 -4.10 18.63
N GLY A 939 -39.49 -5.29 18.07
CA GLY A 939 -40.64 -5.65 17.24
C GLY A 939 -40.31 -5.70 15.75
N ALA A 940 -41.12 -6.45 15.00
CA ALA A 940 -41.02 -6.50 13.54
C ALA A 940 -41.61 -5.23 12.90
N ALA A 941 -41.01 -4.77 11.80
CA ALA A 941 -41.49 -3.59 11.09
C ALA A 941 -42.96 -3.75 10.65
N GLY A 942 -43.76 -2.69 10.82
CA GLY A 942 -45.11 -2.60 10.28
C GLY A 942 -45.16 -2.69 8.74
N ARG A 943 -46.36 -2.93 8.19
CA ARG A 943 -46.56 -3.08 6.74
C ARG A 943 -46.20 -1.81 5.96
N SER A 944 -45.69 -2.02 4.73
CA SER A 944 -45.60 -1.05 3.62
C SER A 944 -44.72 0.21 3.79
N TYR A 945 -43.44 0.05 4.15
CA TYR A 945 -42.45 1.14 4.06
C TYR A 945 -42.02 1.46 2.62
N GLY A 946 -41.92 0.46 1.73
CA GLY A 946 -41.43 0.66 0.36
C GLY A 946 -42.29 1.62 -0.49
N LEU A 947 -43.61 1.63 -0.27
CA LEU A 947 -44.53 2.52 -0.98
C LEU A 947 -44.38 3.98 -0.53
N ASN A 948 -44.07 4.20 0.74
CA ASN A 948 -43.85 5.54 1.28
C ASN A 948 -42.50 6.09 0.82
N VAL A 949 -41.46 5.26 0.70
CA VAL A 949 -40.19 5.65 0.07
C VAL A 949 -40.37 5.92 -1.44
N ALA A 950 -41.16 5.10 -2.13
CA ALA A 950 -41.50 5.32 -3.53
C ALA A 950 -42.18 6.69 -3.76
N ARG A 951 -42.99 7.17 -2.81
CA ARG A 951 -43.53 8.53 -2.85
C ARG A 951 -42.47 9.61 -2.68
N LEU A 952 -41.52 9.44 -1.76
CA LEU A 952 -40.40 10.39 -1.60
C LEU A 952 -39.57 10.54 -2.88
N ALA A 953 -39.59 9.53 -3.75
CA ALA A 953 -38.98 9.56 -5.08
C ALA A 953 -39.92 10.13 -6.18
N ASP A 954 -41.01 10.80 -5.80
CA ASP A 954 -42.03 11.39 -6.68
C ASP A 954 -42.67 10.40 -7.67
N ILE A 955 -42.86 9.13 -7.26
CA ILE A 955 -43.62 8.17 -8.06
C ILE A 955 -45.12 8.51 -8.04
N PRO A 956 -45.80 8.57 -9.21
CA PRO A 956 -47.22 8.96 -9.29
C PRO A 956 -48.15 8.15 -8.37
N ASP A 957 -49.07 8.85 -7.69
CA ASP A 957 -49.99 8.23 -6.73
C ASP A 957 -50.86 7.14 -7.33
N SER A 958 -51.23 7.23 -8.61
CA SER A 958 -51.99 6.19 -9.30
C SER A 958 -51.26 4.83 -9.30
N ILE A 959 -49.93 4.85 -9.40
CA ILE A 959 -49.08 3.65 -9.33
C ILE A 959 -49.01 3.16 -7.88
N LEU A 960 -48.82 4.07 -6.91
CA LEU A 960 -48.73 3.73 -5.49
C LEU A 960 -50.02 3.06 -4.98
N HIS A 961 -51.19 3.59 -5.35
CA HIS A 961 -52.49 3.01 -4.99
C HIS A 961 -52.67 1.60 -5.58
N SER A 962 -52.28 1.40 -6.84
CA SER A 962 -52.32 0.09 -7.50
C SER A 962 -51.37 -0.91 -6.81
N ALA A 963 -50.15 -0.48 -6.52
CA ALA A 963 -49.13 -1.28 -5.84
C ALA A 963 -49.56 -1.65 -4.41
N ALA A 964 -50.15 -0.72 -3.65
CA ALA A 964 -50.70 -0.97 -2.32
C ALA A 964 -51.82 -2.02 -2.32
N ARG A 965 -52.71 -1.96 -3.32
CA ARG A 965 -53.78 -2.96 -3.51
C ARG A 965 -53.19 -4.33 -3.82
N LYS A 966 -52.23 -4.40 -4.76
CA LYS A 966 -51.59 -5.67 -5.16
C LYS A 966 -50.76 -6.29 -4.06
N SER A 967 -50.04 -5.48 -3.27
CA SER A 967 -49.28 -5.96 -2.11
C SER A 967 -50.20 -6.61 -1.07
N ARG A 968 -51.34 -5.96 -0.73
CA ARG A 968 -52.35 -6.53 0.18
C ARG A 968 -52.97 -7.82 -0.34
N GLU A 969 -53.29 -7.88 -1.63
CA GLU A 969 -53.84 -9.08 -2.28
C GLU A 969 -52.87 -10.27 -2.19
N LEU A 970 -51.59 -10.04 -2.52
CA LEU A 970 -50.53 -11.05 -2.45
C LEU A 970 -50.31 -11.54 -1.02
N GLU A 971 -50.20 -10.62 -0.06
CA GLU A 971 -49.99 -10.98 1.33
C GLU A 971 -51.16 -11.79 1.91
N SER A 972 -52.39 -11.37 1.62
CA SER A 972 -53.60 -12.11 2.02
C SER A 972 -53.62 -13.51 1.39
N MET A 973 -53.30 -13.62 0.10
CA MET A 973 -53.27 -14.91 -0.60
C MET A 973 -52.22 -15.86 -0.03
N VAL A 974 -51.01 -15.36 0.26
CA VAL A 974 -49.91 -16.14 0.85
C VAL A 974 -50.27 -16.58 2.28
N ASN A 975 -50.70 -15.65 3.13
CA ASN A 975 -51.05 -15.96 4.52
C ASN A 975 -52.25 -16.93 4.61
N THR A 976 -53.25 -16.79 3.75
CA THR A 976 -54.40 -17.70 3.73
C THR A 976 -53.97 -19.11 3.32
N ARG A 977 -53.12 -19.26 2.31
CA ARG A 977 -52.57 -20.57 1.92
C ARG A 977 -51.70 -21.20 3.00
N SER A 978 -50.81 -20.42 3.62
CA SER A 978 -49.96 -20.89 4.73
C SER A 978 -50.79 -21.34 5.93
N ASN A 979 -51.81 -20.56 6.33
CA ASN A 979 -52.71 -20.91 7.43
C ASN A 979 -53.55 -22.15 7.15
N ILE A 980 -53.98 -22.38 5.91
CA ILE A 980 -54.70 -23.61 5.51
C ILE A 980 -53.77 -24.83 5.57
N LEU A 981 -52.50 -24.70 5.15
CA LEU A 981 -51.51 -25.78 5.21
C LEU A 981 -51.09 -26.11 6.67
N PHE A 982 -50.84 -25.11 7.51
CA PHE A 982 -50.54 -25.30 8.93
C PHE A 982 -51.75 -25.78 9.74
N GLY A 983 -52.96 -25.31 9.39
CA GLY A 983 -54.21 -25.79 9.98
C GLY A 983 -54.47 -27.27 9.67
N ASN A 984 -54.18 -27.70 8.44
CA ASN A 984 -54.26 -29.11 8.06
C ASN A 984 -53.18 -29.96 8.75
N LEU A 985 -51.93 -29.48 8.90
CA LEU A 985 -50.91 -30.21 9.66
C LEU A 985 -51.27 -30.38 11.15
N LYS A 986 -51.83 -29.35 11.80
CA LYS A 986 -52.36 -29.48 13.17
C LYS A 986 -53.53 -30.46 13.25
N ALA A 987 -54.42 -30.48 12.27
CA ALA A 987 -55.49 -31.47 12.18
C ALA A 987 -54.94 -32.89 12.01
N TYR A 988 -53.93 -33.10 11.16
CA TYR A 988 -53.27 -34.40 11.00
C TYR A 988 -52.51 -34.85 12.25
N HIS A 989 -51.82 -33.95 12.96
CA HIS A 989 -51.13 -34.27 14.22
C HIS A 989 -52.10 -34.61 15.36
N THR A 990 -53.25 -33.94 15.40
CA THR A 990 -54.33 -34.22 16.37
C THR A 990 -55.02 -35.57 16.07
N VAL A 991 -55.23 -35.89 14.79
CA VAL A 991 -55.76 -37.19 14.35
C VAL A 991 -54.76 -38.32 14.62
N LEU A 992 -53.45 -38.10 14.46
CA LEU A 992 -52.41 -39.09 14.80
C LEU A 992 -52.33 -39.35 16.30
N TYR A 993 -52.42 -38.31 17.15
CA TYR A 993 -52.45 -38.48 18.61
C TYR A 993 -53.75 -39.13 19.11
N CYS A 994 -54.90 -38.84 18.48
CA CYS A 994 -56.15 -39.54 18.80
C CYS A 994 -56.14 -41.02 18.37
N THR A 995 -55.47 -41.36 17.26
CA THR A 995 -55.35 -42.76 16.80
C THR A 995 -54.31 -43.56 17.60
N LEU A 996 -53.19 -42.95 18.02
CA LEU A 996 -52.23 -43.55 18.94
C LEU A 996 -52.77 -43.67 20.39
N GLY A 997 -53.57 -42.70 20.84
CA GLY A 997 -54.25 -42.75 22.15
C GLY A 997 -55.32 -43.84 22.25
N MET A 998 -56.01 -44.15 21.15
CA MET A 998 -56.99 -45.25 21.09
C MET A 998 -56.34 -46.65 21.11
N HIS A 999 -55.13 -46.80 20.57
CA HIS A 999 -54.40 -48.08 20.65
C HIS A 999 -53.90 -48.41 22.06
N HIS A 1000 -53.68 -47.40 22.92
CA HIS A 1000 -53.20 -47.61 24.29
C HIS A 1000 -54.31 -48.00 25.28
N LEU A 1001 -55.59 -47.80 24.90
CA LEU A 1001 -56.77 -48.21 25.69
C LEU A 1001 -57.30 -49.61 25.32
N PHE A 1002 -56.85 -50.19 24.20
CA PHE A 1002 -57.16 -51.58 23.83
C PHE A 1002 -56.16 -52.61 24.40
N TYR A 1003 -55.07 -52.15 25.02
CA TYR A 1003 -54.00 -52.98 25.58
C TYR A 1003 -53.88 -52.89 27.12
N LYS A 1004 -54.91 -52.39 27.80
CA LYS A 1004 -55.02 -52.38 29.27
C LYS A 1004 -56.17 -53.24 29.76
#